data_AF-A0A973HVA0-F1
#
_entry.id   AF-A0A973HVA0-F1
#
_cell.length_a   1.000
_cell.length_b   1.000
_cell.length_c   1.000
_cell.angle_alpha   90.00
_cell.angle_beta   90.00
_cell.angle_gamma   90.00
#
_symmetry.space_group_name_H-M   'P 1'
#
loop_
_entity.id
_entity.type
_entity.pdbx_description
1 polymer ?
#
loop_
_entity_poly.entity_id
_entity_poly.type
_entity_poly.pdbx_seq_one_letter_code
_entity_poly.pdbx_strand_id
1 'polypeptide(L)'
;MMFGVDYQKIILMVLLNMLIRVNVFVFWLCICLSGCSGNSSDKYVVPDVGFKRFSGVVNNASISGMEITAIPIGKHGQFRLNADNEIDAIMRESDAFGRYGVVIEVEESGPYIITAASPEVNDTNEALVGAESICQLALGCTLSNNNISFGGAYSLAEGLQWSAAVESISDGQFIVLNPITEMARVFGFSIYINNKTETSVTSGDTAAPNYYSNYGIVKGNSQTASLLGLMDILSVEPINLFSLHQLAQQASTTLQDSIRYGALVAAWQQLELEYNNSKLEDDFSFQEEVISQFVTNKGQLYQAAPLDNQVLSLKRWYNTALTNLSAVRDYHIGLGRSLPNEVNLVIARFQQEIIGLNDGELTDSQPTITDQLQVDYRDAVAKTKAMVEHVSDLKNNFASGEFRSRFQSSSDVITAEVKRLTPKWDEMLRQILSIYEYYLSCSHSSCDNQSPWHQSENVYLAVDKKLIIKQSDEMQLEVSQGLVFNEDNPEGSTSSNVHDLFLSGSFEVDGLRIELSDFSNEGSEGIRSSVRFSFSQALTGLPVRPALIAGGKGATEDESLIPDAIELTLPDFKLYDPSTLSAVNELVVSGVFSALMVANTDIGDFTEGLAETEKLGKRYNLSNVLATLKLIGIKKGDSVEGVELRDNAVINLQAVASEAIVSADNPAAYFPDAVYPTFEAFFNSREGYSVGSMSPRPIVVSRRGVMNFPKLNSDGDVAEDNSTVEVQYLELDYEIGGLERYVVYPKIEGDDKYWGLICSAQPEVESDLVDPEYTKVVQDEEGNDVVQALLTCQIRDRYEGEATTDAFINQVYSLNKDWVNLRELNGQGIYRIAYPIDEDTKQLNFQNGDDPHYGIIEQTIVLGVDSLRLQFQPELVNQSNSAYLPETILDVSLVWRSHDVIDVNVLLAFDSEQL
;
A
#
# COMPACT_ATOMS: atom_id res chain seq x y z
N MET A 1 14.87 -39.36 -43.22
CA MET A 1 16.21 -38.77 -43.40
C MET A 1 16.80 -38.58 -42.01
N MET A 2 18.05 -38.96 -41.86
CA MET A 2 18.76 -39.26 -40.62
C MET A 2 19.33 -38.00 -39.94
N PHE A 3 19.43 -38.08 -38.61
CA PHE A 3 20.26 -37.31 -37.67
C PHE A 3 20.07 -35.79 -37.55
N GLY A 4 19.30 -35.40 -36.54
CA GLY A 4 19.54 -34.19 -35.74
C GLY A 4 19.40 -34.58 -34.27
N VAL A 5 20.49 -35.02 -33.65
CA VAL A 5 20.52 -35.30 -32.21
C VAL A 5 20.34 -33.97 -31.49
N ASP A 6 19.32 -33.95 -30.66
CA ASP A 6 18.68 -32.82 -29.99
C ASP A 6 19.63 -32.22 -28.93
N TYR A 7 20.58 -31.38 -29.35
CA TYR A 7 21.51 -30.66 -28.45
C TYR A 7 20.76 -29.85 -27.39
N GLN A 8 19.53 -29.39 -27.68
CA GLN A 8 18.67 -28.72 -26.70
C GLN A 8 18.16 -29.66 -25.59
N LYS A 9 17.91 -30.95 -25.85
CA LYS A 9 17.53 -31.89 -24.77
C LYS A 9 18.68 -32.27 -23.87
N ILE A 10 19.91 -32.26 -24.38
CA ILE A 10 21.12 -32.52 -23.59
C ILE A 10 21.48 -31.28 -22.77
N ILE A 11 21.38 -30.08 -23.34
CA ILE A 11 21.57 -28.80 -22.64
C ILE A 11 20.48 -28.60 -21.57
N LEU A 12 19.22 -28.96 -21.85
CA LEU A 12 18.12 -28.92 -20.87
C LEU A 12 18.28 -30.00 -19.79
N MET A 13 18.79 -31.20 -20.11
CA MET A 13 19.18 -32.23 -19.11
C MET A 13 20.36 -31.77 -18.23
N VAL A 14 21.27 -30.97 -18.80
CA VAL A 14 22.45 -30.43 -18.11
C VAL A 14 22.11 -29.18 -17.27
N LEU A 15 21.07 -28.41 -17.63
CA LEU A 15 20.45 -27.38 -16.78
C LEU A 15 19.59 -28.01 -15.66
N LEU A 16 18.87 -29.11 -15.96
CA LEU A 16 17.96 -29.86 -15.06
C LEU A 16 18.61 -30.45 -13.80
N ASN A 17 19.91 -30.79 -13.87
CA ASN A 17 20.64 -31.44 -12.79
C ASN A 17 21.41 -30.42 -11.91
N MET A 18 21.44 -29.13 -12.31
CA MET A 18 22.25 -28.10 -11.65
C MET A 18 21.43 -27.07 -10.86
N LEU A 19 20.19 -26.82 -11.26
CA LEU A 19 19.22 -26.06 -10.47
C LEU A 19 18.66 -26.83 -9.25
N ILE A 20 19.09 -28.07 -9.02
CA ILE A 20 18.77 -28.89 -7.84
C ILE A 20 19.44 -28.36 -6.55
N ARG A 21 19.92 -27.10 -6.44
CA ARG A 21 20.78 -26.69 -5.30
C ARG A 21 20.61 -25.25 -4.73
N VAL A 22 19.48 -24.54 -4.84
CA VAL A 22 19.43 -23.10 -4.43
C VAL A 22 18.11 -22.60 -3.78
N ASN A 23 17.60 -23.22 -2.70
CA ASN A 23 16.51 -22.61 -1.88
C ASN A 23 16.81 -22.55 -0.39
N VAL A 24 17.58 -21.54 0.00
CA VAL A 24 17.71 -21.13 1.40
C VAL A 24 16.83 -19.92 1.71
N PHE A 25 16.39 -19.20 0.67
CA PHE A 25 15.84 -17.85 0.77
C PHE A 25 14.32 -17.76 0.98
N VAL A 26 13.54 -18.75 0.55
CA VAL A 26 12.07 -18.71 0.68
C VAL A 26 11.63 -18.79 2.14
N PHE A 27 12.44 -19.39 3.03
CA PHE A 27 12.12 -19.49 4.46
C PHE A 27 12.41 -18.19 5.23
N TRP A 28 13.45 -17.43 4.86
CA TRP A 28 13.71 -16.08 5.41
C TRP A 28 12.67 -15.06 4.91
N LEU A 29 12.24 -15.16 3.64
CA LEU A 29 11.26 -14.26 3.04
C LEU A 29 9.82 -14.51 3.54
N CYS A 30 9.42 -15.76 3.79
CA CYS A 30 8.05 -16.09 4.25
C CYS A 30 7.78 -15.73 5.72
N ILE A 31 8.80 -15.61 6.57
CA ILE A 31 8.66 -15.12 7.96
C ILE A 31 8.46 -13.59 7.97
N CYS A 32 9.04 -12.87 7.01
CA CYS A 32 8.89 -11.41 6.88
C CYS A 32 7.54 -10.98 6.27
N LEU A 33 6.85 -11.87 5.54
CA LEU A 33 5.66 -11.51 4.74
C LEU A 33 4.30 -11.84 5.38
N SER A 34 4.24 -12.44 6.57
CA SER A 34 2.97 -12.76 7.24
C SER A 34 2.45 -11.68 8.20
N GLY A 35 3.08 -10.49 8.24
CA GLY A 35 2.76 -9.41 9.20
C GLY A 35 2.22 -8.09 8.61
N CYS A 36 2.18 -7.90 7.30
CA CYS A 36 1.83 -6.59 6.72
C CYS A 36 0.49 -6.62 5.98
N SER A 37 -0.53 -6.07 6.62
CA SER A 37 -1.84 -5.75 6.01
C SER A 37 -2.23 -4.34 6.44
N GLY A 38 -2.30 -3.39 5.50
CA GLY A 38 -2.81 -2.05 5.74
C GLY A 38 -2.70 -1.13 4.53
N ASN A 39 -3.84 -0.71 3.98
CA ASN A 39 -3.99 0.19 2.82
C ASN A 39 -3.60 1.64 3.15
N SER A 40 -3.09 2.40 2.17
CA SER A 40 -3.70 3.69 1.78
C SER A 40 -3.13 4.24 0.47
N SER A 41 -3.90 5.13 -0.13
CA SER A 41 -3.87 5.61 -1.51
C SER A 41 -3.24 7.00 -1.63
N ASP A 42 -2.28 7.17 -2.55
CA ASP A 42 -1.77 8.50 -2.91
C ASP A 42 -2.35 9.02 -4.24
N LYS A 43 -2.96 10.20 -4.17
CA LYS A 43 -3.51 10.95 -5.31
C LYS A 43 -2.40 11.75 -6.00
N TYR A 44 -2.26 11.57 -7.31
CA TYR A 44 -1.37 12.36 -8.17
C TYR A 44 -2.07 13.64 -8.66
N VAL A 45 -1.31 14.73 -8.71
CA VAL A 45 -1.72 16.02 -9.30
C VAL A 45 -1.50 15.96 -10.82
N VAL A 46 -2.56 16.19 -11.61
CA VAL A 46 -2.54 16.18 -13.08
C VAL A 46 -2.33 17.61 -13.63
N PRO A 47 -1.55 17.80 -14.71
CA PRO A 47 -1.35 19.11 -15.36
C PRO A 47 -2.54 19.53 -16.24
N ASP A 48 -2.64 20.84 -16.48
CA ASP A 48 -3.64 21.58 -17.27
C ASP A 48 -4.19 20.85 -18.53
N VAL A 49 -5.46 20.43 -18.48
CA VAL A 49 -6.15 19.60 -19.49
C VAL A 49 -7.01 20.45 -20.44
N GLY A 50 -6.93 20.19 -21.74
CA GLY A 50 -7.90 20.74 -22.70
C GLY A 50 -9.30 20.15 -22.50
N PHE A 51 -10.35 20.76 -23.06
CA PHE A 51 -11.74 20.25 -22.97
C PHE A 51 -12.32 19.90 -24.35
N LYS A 52 -13.12 18.83 -24.44
CA LYS A 52 -13.99 18.53 -25.60
C LYS A 52 -15.45 18.72 -25.20
N ARG A 53 -16.28 19.22 -26.13
CA ARG A 53 -17.70 19.48 -25.90
C ARG A 53 -18.54 18.69 -26.87
N PHE A 54 -19.62 18.08 -26.41
CA PHE A 54 -20.61 17.45 -27.28
C PHE A 54 -22.02 17.79 -26.82
N SER A 55 -22.99 17.61 -27.70
CA SER A 55 -24.39 17.92 -27.44
C SER A 55 -25.29 16.83 -27.98
N GLY A 56 -26.57 16.90 -27.65
CA GLY A 56 -27.50 15.87 -28.09
C GLY A 56 -28.95 16.18 -27.80
N VAL A 57 -29.80 15.21 -28.12
CA VAL A 57 -31.24 15.24 -27.80
C VAL A 57 -31.66 13.93 -27.15
N VAL A 58 -32.63 14.03 -26.23
CA VAL A 58 -33.39 12.90 -25.73
C VAL A 58 -34.60 12.67 -26.63
N ASN A 59 -34.80 11.42 -27.01
CA ASN A 59 -35.84 10.95 -27.89
C ASN A 59 -35.80 11.64 -29.26
N ASN A 60 -36.81 12.43 -29.61
CA ASN A 60 -36.85 13.30 -30.79
C ASN A 60 -37.00 14.78 -30.40
N ALA A 61 -36.25 15.22 -29.37
CA ALA A 61 -36.41 16.54 -28.73
C ALA A 61 -37.85 16.74 -28.21
N SER A 62 -38.39 15.68 -27.60
CA SER A 62 -39.76 15.60 -27.11
C SER A 62 -39.85 15.34 -25.62
N ILE A 63 -38.72 15.18 -24.93
CA ILE A 63 -38.68 14.82 -23.52
C ILE A 63 -37.79 15.78 -22.74
N SER A 64 -38.35 16.44 -21.73
CA SER A 64 -37.67 17.40 -20.85
C SER A 64 -37.52 16.87 -19.43
N GLY A 65 -36.51 17.35 -18.70
CA GLY A 65 -36.31 17.00 -17.28
C GLY A 65 -35.71 15.61 -17.07
N MET A 66 -34.91 15.12 -18.01
CA MET A 66 -34.15 13.87 -17.86
C MET A 66 -32.74 14.19 -17.35
N GLU A 67 -32.23 13.35 -16.45
CA GLU A 67 -30.86 13.41 -15.98
C GLU A 67 -29.94 12.73 -17.01
N ILE A 68 -28.97 13.49 -17.51
CA ILE A 68 -27.99 13.06 -18.50
C ILE A 68 -26.68 12.73 -17.80
N THR A 69 -26.22 11.49 -17.93
CA THR A 69 -24.97 11.02 -17.36
C THR A 69 -24.04 10.54 -18.45
N ALA A 70 -22.85 11.12 -18.54
CA ALA A 70 -21.78 10.63 -19.41
C ALA A 70 -20.77 9.83 -18.59
N ILE A 71 -20.65 8.54 -18.91
CA ILE A 71 -19.83 7.56 -18.19
C ILE A 71 -18.68 7.13 -19.11
N PRO A 72 -17.41 7.43 -18.77
CA PRO A 72 -16.26 6.93 -19.48
C PRO A 72 -16.08 5.43 -19.24
N ILE A 73 -15.72 4.71 -20.30
CA ILE A 73 -15.31 3.30 -20.20
C ILE A 73 -13.81 3.24 -19.92
N GLY A 74 -13.46 2.62 -18.79
CA GLY A 74 -12.10 2.44 -18.34
C GLY A 74 -11.32 1.37 -19.12
N LYS A 75 -10.08 1.15 -18.69
CA LYS A 75 -9.25 0.04 -19.18
C LYS A 75 -10.02 -1.27 -18.95
N HIS A 76 -10.02 -2.17 -19.93
CA HIS A 76 -10.76 -3.45 -19.95
C HIS A 76 -12.27 -3.38 -20.28
N GLY A 77 -12.81 -2.23 -20.71
CA GLY A 77 -14.17 -2.16 -21.24
C GLY A 77 -15.29 -2.18 -20.19
N GLN A 78 -14.94 -1.86 -18.94
CA GLN A 78 -15.85 -1.67 -17.80
C GLN A 78 -16.01 -0.17 -17.48
N PHE A 79 -16.99 0.20 -16.65
CA PHE A 79 -17.12 1.59 -16.19
C PHE A 79 -15.86 2.03 -15.44
N ARG A 80 -15.38 3.24 -15.73
CA ARG A 80 -14.28 3.83 -14.97
C ARG A 80 -14.79 4.16 -13.57
N LEU A 81 -13.95 3.88 -12.57
CA LEU A 81 -14.22 4.27 -11.20
C LEU A 81 -13.38 5.50 -10.84
N ASN A 82 -13.97 6.41 -10.06
CA ASN A 82 -13.27 7.58 -9.51
C ASN A 82 -12.40 7.16 -8.31
N ALA A 83 -11.71 8.12 -7.68
CA ALA A 83 -10.83 7.85 -6.54
C ALA A 83 -11.55 7.27 -5.31
N ASP A 84 -12.87 7.41 -5.25
CA ASP A 84 -13.73 6.93 -4.17
C ASP A 84 -14.38 5.57 -4.51
N ASN A 85 -13.93 4.95 -5.62
CA ASN A 85 -14.40 3.66 -6.13
C ASN A 85 -15.88 3.65 -6.59
N GLU A 86 -16.43 4.83 -6.89
CA GLU A 86 -17.75 5.03 -7.50
C GLU A 86 -17.63 5.19 -9.01
N ILE A 87 -18.73 5.00 -9.75
CA ILE A 87 -18.72 5.21 -11.21
C ILE A 87 -18.38 6.67 -11.50
N ASP A 88 -17.29 6.87 -12.21
CA ASP A 88 -16.88 8.19 -12.67
C ASP A 88 -17.88 8.67 -13.72
N ALA A 89 -18.60 9.74 -13.41
CA ALA A 89 -19.78 10.14 -14.15
C ALA A 89 -19.92 11.65 -14.19
N ILE A 90 -20.20 12.19 -15.38
CA ILE A 90 -20.48 13.62 -15.57
C ILE A 90 -21.99 13.78 -15.73
N MET A 91 -22.64 14.35 -14.71
CA MET A 91 -24.09 14.55 -14.68
C MET A 91 -24.50 15.94 -15.16
N ARG A 92 -25.56 16.01 -15.96
CA ARG A 92 -26.23 17.21 -16.50
C ARG A 92 -27.74 16.94 -16.57
N GLU A 93 -28.52 17.96 -16.88
CA GLU A 93 -29.97 17.81 -17.13
C GLU A 93 -30.29 18.19 -18.59
N SER A 94 -31.33 17.58 -19.15
CA SER A 94 -31.89 18.03 -20.42
C SER A 94 -32.67 19.34 -20.24
N ASP A 95 -32.57 20.24 -21.21
CA ASP A 95 -33.32 21.49 -21.21
C ASP A 95 -34.83 21.27 -21.49
N ALA A 96 -35.60 22.35 -21.44
CA ALA A 96 -37.04 22.33 -21.71
C ALA A 96 -37.42 21.86 -23.13
N PHE A 97 -36.44 21.68 -24.03
CA PHE A 97 -36.61 21.16 -25.38
C PHE A 97 -35.99 19.77 -25.57
N GLY A 98 -35.58 19.12 -24.47
CA GLY A 98 -34.95 17.80 -24.48
C GLY A 98 -33.56 17.78 -25.09
N ARG A 99 -32.86 18.92 -25.14
CA ARG A 99 -31.47 19.03 -25.58
C ARG A 99 -30.53 19.01 -24.39
N TYR A 100 -29.31 18.53 -24.60
CA TYR A 100 -28.28 18.54 -23.57
C TYR A 100 -26.90 18.90 -24.15
N GLY A 101 -26.00 19.33 -23.27
CA GLY A 101 -24.60 19.63 -23.60
C GLY A 101 -23.69 19.16 -22.48
N VAL A 102 -22.62 18.45 -22.84
CA VAL A 102 -21.65 17.88 -21.91
C VAL A 102 -20.24 18.35 -22.31
N VAL A 103 -19.42 18.61 -21.30
CA VAL A 103 -18.01 18.98 -21.46
C VAL A 103 -17.17 17.92 -20.74
N ILE A 104 -16.19 17.36 -21.44
CA ILE A 104 -15.29 16.32 -20.96
C ILE A 104 -13.82 16.76 -21.14
N GLU A 105 -12.89 16.15 -20.42
CA GLU A 105 -11.47 16.49 -20.46
C GLU A 105 -10.73 15.76 -21.61
N VAL A 106 -9.68 16.39 -22.18
CA VAL A 106 -9.00 15.94 -23.42
C VAL A 106 -8.13 14.70 -23.23
N GLU A 107 -7.71 14.38 -22.00
CA GLU A 107 -6.96 13.15 -21.69
C GLU A 107 -7.78 11.87 -21.91
N GLU A 108 -9.08 12.01 -22.17
CA GLU A 108 -10.01 10.90 -22.29
C GLU A 108 -10.22 10.51 -23.76
N SER A 109 -9.34 9.63 -24.27
CA SER A 109 -9.50 8.97 -25.58
C SER A 109 -10.04 7.55 -25.39
N GLY A 110 -11.34 7.42 -25.13
CA GLY A 110 -11.99 6.12 -24.94
C GLY A 110 -13.50 6.15 -25.26
N PRO A 111 -14.15 4.98 -25.26
CA PRO A 111 -15.59 4.91 -25.47
C PRO A 111 -16.37 5.44 -24.26
N TYR A 112 -17.60 5.88 -24.50
CA TYR A 112 -18.51 6.40 -23.48
C TYR A 112 -19.86 5.73 -23.56
N ILE A 113 -20.52 5.65 -22.42
CA ILE A 113 -21.95 5.41 -22.32
C ILE A 113 -22.60 6.71 -21.87
N ILE A 114 -23.52 7.20 -22.67
CA ILE A 114 -24.31 8.37 -22.33
C ILE A 114 -25.71 7.89 -22.04
N THR A 115 -26.22 8.24 -20.87
CA THR A 115 -27.49 7.76 -20.33
C THR A 115 -28.39 8.94 -20.03
N ALA A 116 -29.65 8.85 -20.43
CA ALA A 116 -30.74 9.70 -19.96
C ALA A 116 -31.62 8.86 -19.03
N ALA A 117 -31.79 9.28 -17.78
CA ALA A 117 -32.67 8.65 -16.80
C ALA A 117 -33.75 9.64 -16.31
N SER A 118 -34.97 9.17 -16.09
CA SER A 118 -35.98 9.96 -15.40
C SER A 118 -35.66 9.98 -13.89
N PRO A 119 -35.71 11.16 -13.23
CA PRO A 119 -35.34 11.28 -11.84
C PRO A 119 -36.28 10.49 -10.93
N GLU A 120 -35.75 9.91 -9.86
CA GLU A 120 -36.57 9.32 -8.77
C GLU A 120 -37.17 10.45 -7.93
N VAL A 121 -38.47 10.38 -7.62
CA VAL A 121 -39.13 11.43 -6.84
C VAL A 121 -38.83 11.22 -5.36
N ASN A 122 -37.81 11.92 -4.85
CA ASN A 122 -37.53 11.97 -3.41
C ASN A 122 -38.43 13.02 -2.74
N ASP A 123 -39.20 12.61 -1.72
CA ASP A 123 -40.15 13.40 -0.90
C ASP A 123 -39.55 14.66 -0.20
N THR A 124 -38.27 14.97 -0.41
CA THR A 124 -37.53 16.01 0.32
C THR A 124 -37.24 17.28 -0.48
N ASN A 125 -37.47 17.31 -1.80
CA ASN A 125 -37.25 18.50 -2.63
C ASN A 125 -38.45 18.83 -3.51
N GLU A 126 -39.19 19.90 -3.19
CA GLU A 126 -40.35 20.41 -3.96
C GLU A 126 -39.98 20.96 -5.38
N ALA A 127 -38.73 20.79 -5.85
CA ALA A 127 -38.22 21.38 -7.09
C ALA A 127 -37.86 20.38 -8.21
N LEU A 128 -37.85 19.06 -7.96
CA LEU A 128 -37.65 18.07 -9.03
C LEU A 128 -38.96 17.91 -9.81
N VAL A 129 -39.09 18.68 -10.89
CA VAL A 129 -40.16 18.49 -11.88
C VAL A 129 -39.86 17.17 -12.60
N GLY A 130 -40.67 16.13 -12.36
CA GLY A 130 -40.50 14.82 -13.01
C GLY A 130 -40.42 14.94 -14.53
N ALA A 131 -39.71 14.01 -15.18
CA ALA A 131 -39.51 14.05 -16.63
C ALA A 131 -40.85 14.02 -17.39
N GLU A 132 -41.01 14.88 -18.39
CA GLU A 132 -42.23 14.99 -19.20
C GLU A 132 -41.94 14.62 -20.66
N SER A 133 -42.89 13.93 -21.29
CA SER A 133 -42.87 13.55 -22.70
C SER A 133 -43.99 14.20 -23.48
N ILE A 134 -43.69 14.72 -24.67
CA ILE A 134 -44.64 15.28 -25.61
C ILE A 134 -45.23 14.15 -26.45
N CYS A 135 -46.56 14.07 -26.51
CA CYS A 135 -47.26 13.12 -27.35
C CYS A 135 -46.99 13.34 -28.84
N GLN A 136 -46.33 12.37 -29.49
CA GLN A 136 -45.98 12.41 -30.92
C GLN A 136 -47.03 11.74 -31.82
N LEU A 137 -48.16 11.30 -31.25
CA LEU A 137 -49.21 10.58 -31.97
C LEU A 137 -50.32 11.52 -32.43
N ALA A 138 -50.64 11.52 -33.72
CA ALA A 138 -51.66 12.42 -34.29
C ALA A 138 -53.06 12.19 -33.69
N LEU A 139 -53.36 10.95 -33.28
CA LEU A 139 -54.62 10.58 -32.63
C LEU A 139 -54.62 10.83 -31.11
N GLY A 140 -53.50 11.27 -30.55
CA GLY A 140 -53.28 11.41 -29.11
C GLY A 140 -52.67 10.16 -28.47
N CYS A 141 -52.21 10.32 -27.23
CA CYS A 141 -51.54 9.29 -26.42
C CYS A 141 -52.45 8.90 -25.27
N THR A 142 -52.74 7.61 -25.13
CA THR A 142 -53.62 7.09 -24.07
C THR A 142 -52.77 6.55 -22.91
N LEU A 143 -52.97 7.09 -21.70
CA LEU A 143 -52.35 6.62 -20.46
C LEU A 143 -53.43 6.27 -19.43
N SER A 144 -53.56 4.99 -19.05
CA SER A 144 -54.42 4.55 -17.94
C SER A 144 -55.82 5.22 -17.87
N ASN A 145 -56.48 5.38 -19.03
CA ASN A 145 -57.78 6.03 -19.29
C ASN A 145 -57.81 7.56 -19.53
N ASN A 146 -56.66 8.24 -19.53
CA ASN A 146 -56.52 9.65 -19.93
C ASN A 146 -55.96 9.75 -21.36
N ASN A 147 -56.56 10.61 -22.19
CA ASN A 147 -56.09 10.87 -23.55
C ASN A 147 -55.41 12.23 -23.63
N ILE A 148 -54.12 12.22 -23.95
CA ILE A 148 -53.29 13.40 -24.17
C ILE A 148 -53.36 13.76 -25.66
N SER A 149 -53.68 15.00 -25.97
CA SER A 149 -53.74 15.47 -27.37
C SER A 149 -52.36 15.45 -28.03
N PHE A 150 -52.30 15.37 -29.36
CA PHE A 150 -51.07 15.54 -30.12
C PHE A 150 -50.35 16.86 -29.74
N GLY A 151 -49.08 16.77 -29.33
CA GLY A 151 -48.30 17.91 -28.81
C GLY A 151 -48.53 18.24 -27.32
N GLY A 152 -49.41 17.54 -26.62
CA GLY A 152 -49.58 17.66 -25.16
C GLY A 152 -48.51 16.88 -24.40
N ALA A 153 -48.09 17.39 -23.25
CA ALA A 153 -47.11 16.75 -22.36
C ALA A 153 -47.78 15.78 -21.38
N TYR A 154 -47.04 14.73 -20.98
CA TYR A 154 -47.41 13.79 -19.92
C TYR A 154 -46.17 13.31 -19.17
N SER A 155 -46.31 13.00 -17.89
CA SER A 155 -45.20 12.56 -17.05
C SER A 155 -44.73 11.13 -17.40
N LEU A 156 -43.42 10.92 -17.39
CA LEU A 156 -42.79 9.61 -17.56
C LEU A 156 -42.72 8.87 -16.22
N ALA A 157 -42.62 7.54 -16.31
CA ALA A 157 -42.37 6.71 -15.13
C ALA A 157 -40.96 7.00 -14.57
N GLU A 158 -40.81 6.89 -13.25
CA GLU A 158 -39.52 6.98 -12.56
C GLU A 158 -38.60 5.83 -12.98
N GLY A 159 -37.28 6.09 -13.05
CA GLY A 159 -36.27 5.08 -13.40
C GLY A 159 -36.27 4.64 -14.88
N LEU A 160 -37.03 5.31 -15.76
CA LEU A 160 -36.96 5.06 -17.20
C LEU A 160 -35.60 5.51 -17.73
N GLN A 161 -34.89 4.59 -18.41
CA GLN A 161 -33.54 4.83 -18.89
C GLN A 161 -33.39 4.54 -20.38
N TRP A 162 -32.73 5.47 -21.09
CA TRP A 162 -32.19 5.25 -22.43
C TRP A 162 -30.73 5.62 -22.49
N SER A 163 -29.93 4.80 -23.13
CA SER A 163 -28.51 5.06 -23.25
C SER A 163 -28.03 4.87 -24.69
N ALA A 164 -26.85 5.41 -24.97
CA ALA A 164 -26.12 5.22 -26.22
C ALA A 164 -24.67 4.88 -25.91
N ALA A 165 -24.10 3.95 -26.67
CA ALA A 165 -22.67 3.68 -26.64
C ALA A 165 -21.97 4.38 -27.79
N VAL A 166 -20.89 5.09 -27.48
CA VAL A 166 -20.14 5.91 -28.43
C VAL A 166 -18.67 5.50 -28.39
N GLU A 167 -18.11 5.20 -29.56
CA GLU A 167 -16.74 4.68 -29.69
C GLU A 167 -15.68 5.69 -29.24
N SER A 168 -15.90 6.97 -29.55
CA SER A 168 -15.06 8.08 -29.11
C SER A 168 -15.83 9.38 -29.18
N ILE A 169 -15.48 10.32 -28.30
CA ILE A 169 -16.05 11.66 -28.27
C ILE A 169 -15.11 12.66 -28.95
N SER A 170 -15.66 13.39 -29.92
CA SER A 170 -15.03 14.50 -30.62
C SER A 170 -15.68 15.83 -30.24
N ASP A 171 -14.92 16.93 -30.32
CA ASP A 171 -15.45 18.27 -30.08
C ASP A 171 -16.51 18.63 -31.15
N GLY A 172 -17.67 19.11 -30.71
CA GLY A 172 -18.82 19.42 -31.54
C GLY A 172 -19.68 18.20 -31.95
N GLN A 173 -19.44 17.00 -31.40
CA GLN A 173 -20.22 15.81 -31.75
C GLN A 173 -21.68 15.93 -31.27
N PHE A 174 -22.60 15.34 -32.04
CA PHE A 174 -24.03 15.26 -31.72
C PHE A 174 -24.43 13.81 -31.40
N ILE A 175 -25.15 13.59 -30.30
CA ILE A 175 -25.48 12.23 -29.81
C ILE A 175 -26.96 12.15 -29.41
N VAL A 176 -27.67 11.19 -30.01
CA VAL A 176 -29.09 10.94 -29.73
C VAL A 176 -29.23 9.88 -28.64
N LEU A 177 -30.20 10.05 -27.73
CA LEU A 177 -30.54 9.09 -26.67
C LEU A 177 -32.01 8.70 -26.78
N ASN A 178 -32.32 7.47 -27.17
CA ASN A 178 -33.71 6.98 -27.31
C ASN A 178 -33.77 5.44 -27.22
N PRO A 179 -34.96 4.82 -27.31
CA PRO A 179 -35.07 3.36 -27.23
C PRO A 179 -34.27 2.61 -28.31
N ILE A 180 -34.08 3.21 -29.50
CA ILE A 180 -33.30 2.60 -30.60
C ILE A 180 -31.81 2.58 -30.26
N THR A 181 -31.27 3.67 -29.68
CA THR A 181 -29.86 3.70 -29.25
C THR A 181 -29.62 2.78 -28.06
N GLU A 182 -30.63 2.59 -27.21
CA GLU A 182 -30.58 1.65 -26.09
C GLU A 182 -30.54 0.19 -26.59
N MET A 183 -31.39 -0.16 -27.56
CA MET A 183 -31.30 -1.47 -28.25
C MET A 183 -29.91 -1.73 -28.83
N ALA A 184 -29.33 -0.72 -29.50
CA ALA A 184 -28.00 -0.82 -30.09
C ALA A 184 -26.89 -0.97 -29.05
N ARG A 185 -26.96 -0.23 -27.93
CA ARG A 185 -26.03 -0.35 -26.81
C ARG A 185 -26.03 -1.76 -26.23
N VAL A 186 -27.20 -2.28 -25.88
CA VAL A 186 -27.31 -3.61 -25.25
C VAL A 186 -26.79 -4.69 -26.20
N PHE A 187 -27.13 -4.61 -27.48
CA PHE A 187 -26.63 -5.55 -28.49
C PHE A 187 -25.11 -5.43 -28.72
N GLY A 188 -24.57 -4.21 -28.66
CA GLY A 188 -23.14 -3.95 -28.74
C GLY A 188 -22.36 -4.54 -27.56
N PHE A 189 -22.96 -4.53 -26.37
CA PHE A 189 -22.44 -5.15 -25.15
C PHE A 189 -22.64 -6.68 -25.08
N SER A 190 -23.43 -7.26 -26.00
CA SER A 190 -23.72 -8.70 -25.99
C SER A 190 -22.71 -9.51 -26.83
N ILE A 191 -22.33 -10.68 -26.30
CA ILE A 191 -21.59 -11.73 -27.02
C ILE A 191 -22.41 -13.02 -27.04
N TYR A 192 -22.13 -13.92 -27.98
CA TYR A 192 -22.80 -15.22 -28.09
C TYR A 192 -21.84 -16.35 -27.75
N ILE A 193 -22.21 -17.13 -26.73
CA ILE A 193 -21.44 -18.26 -26.22
C ILE A 193 -22.16 -19.59 -26.49
N ASN A 194 -21.40 -20.68 -26.55
CA ASN A 194 -21.98 -22.02 -26.65
C ASN A 194 -22.66 -22.39 -25.33
N ASN A 195 -23.68 -23.24 -25.40
CA ASN A 195 -24.32 -23.75 -24.19
C ASN A 195 -23.31 -24.58 -23.39
N LYS A 196 -23.34 -24.50 -22.05
CA LYS A 196 -22.35 -25.13 -21.14
C LYS A 196 -22.22 -26.66 -21.32
N THR A 197 -23.19 -27.29 -21.98
CA THR A 197 -23.22 -28.74 -22.25
C THR A 197 -22.66 -29.13 -23.62
N GLU A 198 -22.34 -28.17 -24.49
CA GLU A 198 -21.82 -28.44 -25.83
C GLU A 198 -20.30 -28.58 -25.81
N THR A 199 -19.80 -29.71 -26.31
CA THR A 199 -18.36 -30.06 -26.35
C THR A 199 -17.68 -29.66 -27.65
N SER A 200 -18.42 -29.15 -28.64
CA SER A 200 -17.89 -28.63 -29.91
C SER A 200 -17.76 -27.11 -29.89
N VAL A 201 -16.65 -26.59 -30.42
CA VAL A 201 -16.44 -25.14 -30.59
C VAL A 201 -17.22 -24.67 -31.82
N THR A 202 -18.51 -24.37 -31.63
CA THR A 202 -19.38 -23.69 -32.60
C THR A 202 -19.40 -22.17 -32.35
N SER A 203 -19.99 -21.41 -33.27
CA SER A 203 -20.37 -20.01 -32.98
C SER A 203 -21.53 -20.07 -31.99
N GLY A 204 -21.38 -19.43 -30.83
CA GLY A 204 -22.39 -19.46 -29.78
C GLY A 204 -23.76 -18.97 -30.22
N ASP A 205 -24.78 -19.51 -29.56
CA ASP A 205 -26.19 -19.16 -29.78
C ASP A 205 -26.85 -18.58 -28.53
N THR A 206 -26.18 -18.62 -27.37
CA THR A 206 -26.68 -18.04 -26.12
C THR A 206 -26.09 -16.66 -25.89
N ALA A 207 -26.93 -15.63 -25.77
CA ALA A 207 -26.47 -14.28 -25.46
C ALA A 207 -25.95 -14.18 -24.01
N ALA A 208 -24.82 -13.50 -23.83
CA ALA A 208 -24.22 -13.23 -22.54
C ALA A 208 -23.69 -11.78 -22.47
N PRO A 209 -23.68 -11.17 -21.26
CA PRO A 209 -22.97 -9.91 -21.01
C PRO A 209 -21.50 -9.99 -21.43
N ASN A 210 -20.96 -8.91 -21.99
CA ASN A 210 -19.55 -8.81 -22.39
C ASN A 210 -18.90 -7.55 -21.79
N TYR A 211 -17.98 -6.91 -22.52
CA TYR A 211 -17.40 -5.62 -22.19
C TYR A 211 -17.61 -4.66 -23.37
N TYR A 212 -17.55 -3.35 -23.10
CA TYR A 212 -17.66 -2.32 -24.14
C TYR A 212 -16.36 -2.23 -24.94
N SER A 213 -16.33 -2.88 -26.10
CA SER A 213 -15.26 -2.73 -27.10
C SER A 213 -15.69 -1.79 -28.21
N ASN A 214 -14.75 -1.08 -28.83
CA ASN A 214 -15.02 -0.29 -30.04
C ASN A 214 -15.70 -1.14 -31.13
N TYR A 215 -15.24 -2.38 -31.32
CA TYR A 215 -15.88 -3.34 -32.23
C TYR A 215 -17.35 -3.59 -31.86
N GLY A 216 -17.65 -3.88 -30.59
CA GLY A 216 -19.01 -4.13 -30.11
C GLY A 216 -19.92 -2.92 -30.27
N ILE A 217 -19.42 -1.73 -29.96
CA ILE A 217 -20.15 -0.46 -30.10
C ILE A 217 -20.49 -0.20 -31.56
N VAL A 218 -19.51 -0.27 -32.47
CA VAL A 218 -19.73 -0.06 -33.91
C VAL A 218 -20.66 -1.12 -34.50
N LYS A 219 -20.51 -2.39 -34.09
CA LYS A 219 -21.42 -3.49 -34.45
C LYS A 219 -22.86 -3.15 -34.05
N GLY A 220 -23.05 -2.76 -32.78
CA GLY A 220 -24.36 -2.44 -32.23
C GLY A 220 -25.05 -1.30 -32.98
N ASN A 221 -24.34 -0.20 -33.17
CA ASN A 221 -24.90 1.00 -33.79
C ASN A 221 -25.18 0.80 -35.29
N SER A 222 -24.23 0.27 -36.05
CA SER A 222 -24.36 0.13 -37.50
C SER A 222 -25.36 -0.95 -37.92
N GLN A 223 -25.47 -2.05 -37.18
CA GLN A 223 -26.43 -3.11 -37.50
C GLN A 223 -27.86 -2.66 -37.19
N THR A 224 -28.08 -2.00 -36.04
CA THR A 224 -29.40 -1.43 -35.69
C THR A 224 -29.81 -0.32 -36.67
N ALA A 225 -28.88 0.55 -37.10
CA ALA A 225 -29.13 1.52 -38.16
C ALA A 225 -29.56 0.84 -39.46
N SER A 226 -28.81 -0.18 -39.90
CA SER A 226 -29.11 -0.95 -41.12
C SER A 226 -30.45 -1.66 -41.05
N LEU A 227 -30.81 -2.24 -39.90
CA LEU A 227 -32.09 -2.93 -39.67
C LEU A 227 -33.27 -1.99 -39.91
N LEU A 228 -33.19 -0.77 -39.39
CA LEU A 228 -34.24 0.24 -39.46
C LEU A 228 -34.19 1.07 -40.76
N GLY A 229 -33.20 0.82 -41.61
CA GLY A 229 -32.97 1.55 -42.85
C GLY A 229 -32.59 3.03 -42.63
N LEU A 230 -31.90 3.32 -41.53
CA LEU A 230 -31.38 4.63 -41.13
C LEU A 230 -29.90 4.75 -41.51
N MET A 231 -29.41 5.98 -41.75
CA MET A 231 -27.98 6.19 -42.04
C MET A 231 -27.12 6.09 -40.79
N ASP A 232 -27.55 6.70 -39.69
CA ASP A 232 -26.89 6.67 -38.38
C ASP A 232 -27.96 6.90 -37.29
N ILE A 233 -27.83 6.21 -36.16
CA ILE A 233 -28.71 6.34 -35.00
C ILE A 233 -28.13 7.27 -33.92
N LEU A 234 -26.85 7.60 -33.96
CA LEU A 234 -26.20 8.47 -32.99
C LEU A 234 -26.20 9.94 -33.44
N SER A 235 -25.81 10.21 -34.69
CA SER A 235 -25.50 11.58 -35.14
C SER A 235 -26.64 12.27 -35.91
N VAL A 236 -27.73 11.57 -36.22
CA VAL A 236 -28.87 12.13 -36.97
C VAL A 236 -30.00 12.49 -36.00
N GLU A 237 -30.32 13.77 -35.88
CA GLU A 237 -31.40 14.25 -35.01
C GLU A 237 -32.77 13.74 -35.52
N PRO A 238 -33.51 12.93 -34.74
CA PRO A 238 -34.86 12.51 -35.11
C PRO A 238 -35.83 13.70 -35.01
N ILE A 239 -36.71 13.84 -35.99
CA ILE A 239 -37.63 14.99 -36.01
C ILE A 239 -38.77 14.85 -35.00
N ASN A 240 -39.04 15.93 -34.28
CA ASN A 240 -40.28 16.13 -33.53
C ASN A 240 -41.47 16.28 -34.49
N LEU A 241 -42.36 15.29 -34.53
CA LEU A 241 -43.48 15.25 -35.47
C LEU A 241 -44.52 16.35 -35.20
N PHE A 242 -44.64 16.82 -33.95
CA PHE A 242 -45.50 17.95 -33.63
C PHE A 242 -45.00 19.25 -34.29
N SER A 243 -43.68 19.43 -34.33
CA SER A 243 -43.03 20.59 -34.93
C SER A 243 -42.64 20.37 -36.40
N LEU A 244 -43.15 19.33 -37.07
CA LEU A 244 -42.82 18.97 -38.46
C LEU A 244 -43.01 20.13 -39.47
N HIS A 245 -43.97 21.02 -39.20
CA HIS A 245 -44.25 22.20 -40.02
C HIS A 245 -43.19 23.32 -39.93
N GLN A 246 -42.27 23.25 -38.97
CA GLN A 246 -41.26 24.28 -38.71
C GLN A 246 -39.94 24.03 -39.48
N LEU A 247 -39.85 22.93 -40.23
CA LEU A 247 -38.66 22.55 -40.97
C LEU A 247 -38.44 23.45 -42.20
N ALA A 248 -37.19 23.82 -42.45
CA ALA A 248 -36.82 24.58 -43.65
C ALA A 248 -37.07 23.74 -44.92
N GLN A 249 -37.60 24.36 -45.98
CA GLN A 249 -37.98 23.68 -47.25
C GLN A 249 -36.79 23.25 -48.14
N GLN A 250 -35.59 23.04 -47.57
CA GLN A 250 -34.43 22.61 -48.34
C GLN A 250 -34.36 21.07 -48.39
N ALA A 251 -34.55 20.52 -49.59
CA ALA A 251 -34.52 19.08 -49.82
C ALA A 251 -33.13 18.50 -49.56
N SER A 252 -33.04 17.51 -48.66
CA SER A 252 -31.81 16.75 -48.42
C SER A 252 -32.12 15.31 -48.02
N THR A 253 -31.19 14.40 -48.29
CA THR A 253 -31.26 13.00 -47.83
C THR A 253 -31.21 12.90 -46.31
N THR A 254 -30.47 13.79 -45.64
CA THR A 254 -30.43 13.91 -44.18
C THR A 254 -31.79 14.28 -43.60
N LEU A 255 -32.56 15.15 -44.26
CA LEU A 255 -33.92 15.49 -43.83
C LEU A 255 -34.88 14.30 -43.95
N GLN A 256 -34.80 13.52 -45.03
CA GLN A 256 -35.60 12.29 -45.17
C GLN A 256 -35.29 11.28 -44.06
N ASP A 257 -34.01 11.11 -43.74
CA ASP A 257 -33.56 10.20 -42.68
C ASP A 257 -34.00 10.67 -41.29
N SER A 258 -33.91 11.97 -41.02
CA SER A 258 -34.40 12.60 -39.77
C SER A 258 -35.92 12.44 -39.60
N ILE A 259 -36.71 12.57 -40.68
CA ILE A 259 -38.16 12.36 -40.67
C ILE A 259 -38.49 10.89 -40.43
N ARG A 260 -37.77 9.98 -41.12
CA ARG A 260 -37.93 8.53 -40.93
C ARG A 260 -37.61 8.13 -39.50
N TYR A 261 -36.50 8.62 -38.95
CA TYR A 261 -36.07 8.34 -37.59
C TYR A 261 -37.11 8.85 -36.57
N GLY A 262 -37.57 10.10 -36.71
CA GLY A 262 -38.63 10.66 -35.87
C GLY A 262 -39.95 9.86 -35.94
N ALA A 263 -40.32 9.36 -37.13
CA ALA A 263 -41.50 8.50 -37.31
C ALA A 263 -41.38 7.14 -36.63
N LEU A 264 -40.18 6.51 -36.69
CA LEU A 264 -39.91 5.24 -35.99
C LEU A 264 -39.93 5.39 -34.47
N VAL A 265 -39.36 6.49 -33.96
CA VAL A 265 -39.39 6.84 -32.55
C VAL A 265 -40.83 7.09 -32.06
N ALA A 266 -41.63 7.85 -32.81
CA ALA A 266 -43.05 8.06 -32.47
C ALA A 266 -43.85 6.75 -32.53
N ALA A 267 -43.54 5.86 -33.47
CA ALA A 267 -44.16 4.54 -33.53
C ALA A 267 -43.80 3.65 -32.34
N TRP A 268 -42.57 3.75 -31.83
CA TRP A 268 -42.17 3.09 -30.59
C TRP A 268 -43.02 3.58 -29.42
N GLN A 269 -43.19 4.90 -29.26
CA GLN A 269 -44.06 5.49 -28.22
C GLN A 269 -45.47 4.90 -28.28
N GLN A 270 -46.06 4.75 -29.47
CA GLN A 270 -47.37 4.14 -29.62
C GLN A 270 -47.39 2.68 -29.15
N LEU A 271 -46.46 1.87 -29.63
CA LEU A 271 -46.40 0.43 -29.33
C LEU A 271 -46.13 0.18 -27.84
N GLU A 272 -45.27 0.99 -27.24
CA GLU A 272 -44.95 0.96 -25.82
C GLU A 272 -46.17 1.33 -24.96
N LEU A 273 -46.90 2.38 -25.30
CA LEU A 273 -48.14 2.75 -24.61
C LEU A 273 -49.22 1.66 -24.75
N GLU A 274 -49.40 1.10 -25.95
CA GLU A 274 -50.37 0.02 -26.19
C GLU A 274 -50.06 -1.23 -25.33
N TYR A 275 -48.79 -1.62 -25.28
CA TYR A 275 -48.32 -2.78 -24.53
C TYR A 275 -48.39 -2.53 -23.01
N ASN A 276 -47.78 -1.43 -22.54
CA ASN A 276 -47.67 -1.13 -21.12
C ASN A 276 -49.01 -0.78 -20.47
N ASN A 277 -50.02 -0.31 -21.21
CA ASN A 277 -51.37 -0.14 -20.65
C ASN A 277 -52.08 -1.47 -20.37
N SER A 278 -51.60 -2.57 -20.96
CA SER A 278 -52.21 -3.90 -20.84
C SER A 278 -51.39 -4.88 -19.99
N LYS A 279 -50.23 -4.46 -19.46
CA LYS A 279 -49.30 -5.30 -18.69
C LYS A 279 -49.72 -5.43 -17.22
N LEU A 280 -49.33 -6.53 -16.57
CA LEU A 280 -49.46 -6.69 -15.12
C LEU A 280 -48.26 -6.06 -14.40
N GLU A 281 -48.39 -5.84 -13.09
CA GLU A 281 -47.39 -5.13 -12.27
C GLU A 281 -46.00 -5.79 -12.27
N ASP A 282 -45.94 -7.12 -12.39
CA ASP A 282 -44.69 -7.91 -12.42
C ASP A 282 -44.18 -8.22 -13.84
N ASP A 283 -44.87 -7.77 -14.89
CA ASP A 283 -44.45 -8.04 -16.28
C ASP A 283 -43.36 -7.05 -16.73
N PHE A 284 -42.41 -7.56 -17.52
CA PHE A 284 -41.41 -6.72 -18.19
C PHE A 284 -42.06 -5.61 -19.02
N SER A 285 -41.43 -4.45 -19.05
CA SER A 285 -41.83 -3.36 -19.95
C SER A 285 -41.64 -3.77 -21.42
N PHE A 286 -42.38 -3.10 -22.31
CA PHE A 286 -42.21 -3.29 -23.75
C PHE A 286 -40.74 -3.16 -24.20
N GLN A 287 -40.01 -2.18 -23.67
CA GLN A 287 -38.60 -1.96 -24.00
C GLN A 287 -37.73 -3.15 -23.59
N GLU A 288 -37.86 -3.64 -22.35
CA GLU A 288 -37.07 -4.77 -21.85
C GLU A 288 -37.31 -6.04 -22.67
N GLU A 289 -38.57 -6.31 -23.02
CA GLU A 289 -38.91 -7.50 -23.79
C GLU A 289 -38.43 -7.43 -25.24
N VAL A 290 -38.59 -6.27 -25.91
CA VAL A 290 -38.08 -6.08 -27.27
C VAL A 290 -36.56 -6.18 -27.32
N ILE A 291 -35.85 -5.55 -26.36
CA ILE A 291 -34.38 -5.63 -26.31
C ILE A 291 -33.92 -7.07 -26.09
N SER A 292 -34.55 -7.79 -25.16
CA SER A 292 -34.25 -9.20 -24.88
C SER A 292 -34.45 -10.08 -26.13
N GLN A 293 -35.55 -9.90 -26.84
CA GLN A 293 -35.84 -10.63 -28.08
C GLN A 293 -34.87 -10.25 -29.22
N PHE A 294 -34.54 -8.96 -29.36
CA PHE A 294 -33.59 -8.45 -30.35
C PHE A 294 -32.19 -9.04 -30.15
N VAL A 295 -31.70 -9.08 -28.90
CA VAL A 295 -30.42 -9.69 -28.55
C VAL A 295 -30.47 -11.20 -28.75
N THR A 296 -31.57 -11.87 -28.37
CA THR A 296 -31.73 -13.31 -28.63
C THR A 296 -31.66 -13.65 -30.11
N ASN A 297 -32.26 -12.81 -30.95
CA ASN A 297 -32.25 -12.93 -32.41
C ASN A 297 -30.97 -12.39 -33.08
N LYS A 298 -29.87 -12.18 -32.34
CA LYS A 298 -28.58 -11.71 -32.89
C LYS A 298 -28.64 -10.36 -33.59
N GLY A 299 -29.43 -9.43 -33.04
CA GLY A 299 -29.61 -8.09 -33.60
C GLY A 299 -30.54 -8.08 -34.81
N GLN A 300 -31.52 -8.98 -34.83
CA GLN A 300 -32.55 -9.07 -35.88
C GLN A 300 -33.95 -9.02 -35.28
N LEU A 301 -34.92 -8.63 -36.11
CA LEU A 301 -36.35 -8.75 -35.80
C LEU A 301 -37.02 -9.66 -36.81
N TYR A 302 -38.16 -10.25 -36.46
CA TYR A 302 -39.00 -10.86 -37.49
C TYR A 302 -39.43 -9.80 -38.50
N GLN A 303 -39.41 -10.15 -39.78
CA GLN A 303 -39.82 -9.26 -40.85
C GLN A 303 -41.30 -8.93 -40.74
N ALA A 304 -42.20 -9.92 -40.63
CA ALA A 304 -43.64 -9.72 -40.54
C ALA A 304 -44.31 -10.45 -39.36
N ALA A 305 -45.03 -11.56 -39.55
CA ALA A 305 -45.60 -12.31 -38.42
C ALA A 305 -44.49 -12.98 -37.59
N PRO A 306 -44.29 -12.62 -36.31
CA PRO A 306 -43.29 -13.24 -35.46
C PRO A 306 -43.68 -14.67 -35.07
N LEU A 307 -42.67 -15.50 -34.78
CA LEU A 307 -42.85 -16.79 -34.10
C LEU A 307 -42.58 -16.63 -32.59
N ASP A 308 -42.84 -17.68 -31.82
CA ASP A 308 -42.46 -17.79 -30.39
C ASP A 308 -42.92 -16.65 -29.48
N ASN A 309 -44.11 -16.09 -29.77
CA ASN A 309 -44.74 -14.99 -29.01
C ASN A 309 -43.91 -13.70 -28.92
N GLN A 310 -43.00 -13.43 -29.88
CA GLN A 310 -42.25 -12.17 -29.88
C GLN A 310 -43.16 -10.95 -30.10
N VAL A 311 -42.89 -9.85 -29.39
CA VAL A 311 -43.83 -8.73 -29.23
C VAL A 311 -43.71 -7.68 -30.36
N LEU A 312 -42.57 -7.64 -31.03
CA LEU A 312 -42.28 -6.69 -32.11
C LEU A 312 -41.76 -7.36 -33.37
N SER A 313 -42.28 -6.94 -34.52
CA SER A 313 -41.74 -7.24 -35.84
C SER A 313 -41.53 -5.97 -36.63
N LEU A 314 -40.65 -6.03 -37.65
CA LEU A 314 -40.32 -4.87 -38.47
C LEU A 314 -41.56 -4.32 -39.20
N LYS A 315 -42.42 -5.20 -39.72
CA LYS A 315 -43.69 -4.82 -40.37
C LYS A 315 -44.64 -4.14 -39.41
N ARG A 316 -44.74 -4.60 -38.15
CA ARG A 316 -45.58 -3.94 -37.14
C ARG A 316 -45.05 -2.53 -36.87
N TRP A 317 -43.75 -2.39 -36.65
CA TRP A 317 -43.11 -1.09 -36.41
C TRP A 317 -43.29 -0.12 -37.58
N TYR A 318 -43.01 -0.57 -38.82
CA TYR A 318 -43.15 0.26 -40.03
C TYR A 318 -44.60 0.63 -40.32
N ASN A 319 -45.56 -0.27 -40.10
CA ASN A 319 -46.99 0.06 -40.27
C ASN A 319 -47.44 1.12 -39.27
N THR A 320 -47.02 1.02 -38.01
CA THR A 320 -47.33 2.01 -36.98
C THR A 320 -46.72 3.38 -37.35
N ALA A 321 -45.45 3.39 -37.77
CA ALA A 321 -44.76 4.62 -38.22
C ALA A 321 -45.44 5.24 -39.44
N LEU A 322 -45.76 4.44 -40.46
CA LEU A 322 -46.46 4.88 -41.67
C LEU A 322 -47.83 5.48 -41.34
N THR A 323 -48.60 4.81 -40.49
CA THR A 323 -49.95 5.22 -40.12
C THR A 323 -49.91 6.55 -39.35
N ASN A 324 -49.04 6.65 -38.34
CA ASN A 324 -48.92 7.88 -37.57
C ASN A 324 -48.37 9.04 -38.41
N LEU A 325 -47.32 8.83 -39.21
CA LEU A 325 -46.75 9.89 -40.07
C LEU A 325 -47.75 10.40 -41.11
N SER A 326 -48.56 9.51 -41.69
CA SER A 326 -49.64 9.91 -42.61
C SER A 326 -50.70 10.77 -41.91
N ALA A 327 -51.09 10.39 -40.69
CA ALA A 327 -52.04 11.15 -39.89
C ALA A 327 -51.47 12.51 -39.43
N VAL A 328 -50.18 12.58 -39.05
CA VAL A 328 -49.48 13.84 -38.73
C VAL A 328 -49.43 14.77 -39.94
N ARG A 329 -49.12 14.23 -41.13
CA ARG A 329 -49.13 14.99 -42.38
C ARG A 329 -50.52 15.60 -42.61
N ASP A 330 -51.56 14.78 -42.51
CA ASP A 330 -52.94 15.20 -42.76
C ASP A 330 -53.42 16.22 -41.70
N TYR A 331 -52.99 16.07 -40.45
CA TYR A 331 -53.23 17.04 -39.37
C TYR A 331 -52.66 18.42 -39.71
N HIS A 332 -51.37 18.52 -40.07
CA HIS A 332 -50.74 19.81 -40.39
C HIS A 332 -51.30 20.42 -41.68
N ILE A 333 -51.58 19.61 -42.71
CA ILE A 333 -52.25 20.08 -43.94
C ILE A 333 -53.66 20.62 -43.61
N GLY A 334 -54.42 19.94 -42.75
CA GLY A 334 -55.74 20.36 -42.29
C GLY A 334 -55.72 21.70 -41.55
N LEU A 335 -54.59 22.06 -40.92
CA LEU A 335 -54.33 23.36 -40.30
C LEU A 335 -53.80 24.43 -41.28
N GLY A 336 -53.69 24.11 -42.58
CA GLY A 336 -53.17 25.01 -43.61
C GLY A 336 -51.65 25.22 -43.56
N ARG A 337 -50.90 24.33 -42.91
CA ARG A 337 -49.44 24.41 -42.79
C ARG A 337 -48.76 23.73 -43.99
N SER A 338 -47.65 24.29 -44.45
CA SER A 338 -46.79 23.69 -45.48
C SER A 338 -45.85 22.66 -44.83
N LEU A 339 -45.62 21.54 -45.51
CA LEU A 339 -44.72 20.47 -45.09
C LEU A 339 -43.64 20.22 -46.15
N PRO A 340 -42.44 19.74 -45.76
CA PRO A 340 -41.42 19.30 -46.71
C PRO A 340 -41.90 18.13 -47.59
N ASN A 341 -41.43 18.08 -48.84
CA ASN A 341 -41.78 17.00 -49.78
C ASN A 341 -41.26 15.63 -49.31
N GLU A 342 -40.19 15.64 -48.52
CA GLU A 342 -39.52 14.50 -47.91
C GLU A 342 -40.49 13.65 -47.07
N VAL A 343 -41.51 14.26 -46.46
CA VAL A 343 -42.55 13.52 -45.71
C VAL A 343 -43.24 12.49 -46.60
N ASN A 344 -43.60 12.86 -47.83
CA ASN A 344 -44.24 11.95 -48.77
C ASN A 344 -43.28 10.89 -49.31
N LEU A 345 -41.99 11.21 -49.43
CA LEU A 345 -40.96 10.24 -49.83
C LEU A 345 -40.76 9.17 -48.75
N VAL A 346 -40.73 9.56 -47.47
CA VAL A 346 -40.66 8.61 -46.35
C VAL A 346 -41.90 7.72 -46.27
N ILE A 347 -43.10 8.31 -46.43
CA ILE A 347 -44.36 7.54 -46.50
C ILE A 347 -44.32 6.50 -47.63
N ALA A 348 -43.92 6.92 -48.84
CA ALA A 348 -43.83 6.02 -49.98
C ALA A 348 -42.78 4.91 -49.76
N ARG A 349 -41.66 5.23 -49.11
CA ARG A 349 -40.61 4.26 -48.77
C ARG A 349 -41.13 3.21 -47.78
N PHE A 350 -41.82 3.60 -46.71
CA PHE A 350 -42.44 2.63 -45.79
C PHE A 350 -43.42 1.72 -46.53
N GLN A 351 -44.30 2.28 -47.36
CA GLN A 351 -45.27 1.50 -48.14
C GLN A 351 -44.60 0.46 -49.03
N GLN A 352 -43.49 0.81 -49.70
CA GLN A 352 -42.74 -0.13 -50.54
C GLN A 352 -42.06 -1.22 -49.70
N GLU A 353 -41.39 -0.85 -48.61
CA GLU A 353 -40.66 -1.80 -47.77
C GLU A 353 -41.60 -2.80 -47.09
N ILE A 354 -42.78 -2.36 -46.62
CA ILE A 354 -43.78 -3.23 -45.97
C ILE A 354 -44.26 -4.37 -46.88
N ILE A 355 -44.37 -4.13 -48.19
CA ILE A 355 -44.85 -5.14 -49.16
C ILE A 355 -43.84 -6.29 -49.31
N GLY A 356 -42.55 -6.02 -49.10
CA GLY A 356 -41.46 -6.99 -49.26
C GLY A 356 -41.14 -7.84 -48.04
N LEU A 357 -41.86 -7.67 -46.91
CA LEU A 357 -41.58 -8.38 -45.66
C LEU A 357 -42.34 -9.71 -45.56
N ASN A 358 -41.61 -10.78 -45.22
CA ASN A 358 -42.13 -12.14 -45.14
C ASN A 358 -42.50 -12.57 -43.71
N ASP A 359 -43.52 -13.42 -43.58
CA ASP A 359 -43.94 -13.98 -42.30
C ASP A 359 -42.96 -15.06 -41.82
N GLY A 360 -42.67 -15.10 -40.51
CA GLY A 360 -41.83 -16.13 -39.88
C GLY A 360 -40.32 -16.05 -40.19
N GLU A 361 -39.88 -15.09 -41.01
CA GLU A 361 -38.46 -14.88 -41.34
C GLU A 361 -37.85 -13.76 -40.49
N LEU A 362 -36.62 -13.97 -40.00
CA LEU A 362 -35.82 -12.90 -39.40
C LEU A 362 -35.28 -11.97 -40.50
N THR A 363 -35.00 -10.73 -40.12
CA THR A 363 -34.18 -9.82 -40.93
C THR A 363 -32.73 -10.32 -41.03
N ASP A 364 -31.99 -9.84 -42.02
CA ASP A 364 -30.58 -10.15 -42.23
C ASP A 364 -29.74 -8.87 -42.34
N SER A 365 -29.87 -8.00 -41.34
CA SER A 365 -29.06 -6.77 -41.25
C SER A 365 -27.62 -7.11 -40.85
N GLN A 366 -26.65 -6.47 -41.48
CA GLN A 366 -25.22 -6.72 -41.24
C GLN A 366 -24.54 -5.44 -40.71
N PRO A 367 -23.62 -5.56 -39.73
CA PRO A 367 -22.89 -4.41 -39.21
C PRO A 367 -21.88 -3.91 -40.26
N THR A 368 -21.63 -2.60 -40.27
CA THR A 368 -20.58 -1.97 -41.08
C THR A 368 -19.39 -1.67 -40.18
N ILE A 369 -18.35 -2.53 -40.24
CA ILE A 369 -17.15 -2.44 -39.39
C ILE A 369 -15.92 -2.32 -40.28
N THR A 370 -15.02 -1.39 -39.97
CA THR A 370 -13.78 -1.20 -40.73
C THR A 370 -12.84 -2.42 -40.60
N ASP A 371 -12.09 -2.72 -41.65
CA ASP A 371 -11.14 -3.85 -41.65
C ASP A 371 -10.12 -3.74 -40.51
N GLN A 372 -9.68 -2.51 -40.20
CA GLN A 372 -8.75 -2.24 -39.11
C GLN A 372 -9.31 -2.67 -37.75
N LEU A 373 -10.55 -2.28 -37.42
CA LEU A 373 -11.20 -2.68 -36.17
C LEU A 373 -11.42 -4.20 -36.09
N GLN A 374 -11.67 -4.87 -37.22
CA GLN A 374 -11.78 -6.33 -37.24
C GLN A 374 -10.44 -7.02 -36.95
N VAL A 375 -9.35 -6.52 -37.51
CA VAL A 375 -7.99 -7.03 -37.26
C VAL A 375 -7.59 -6.80 -35.81
N ASP A 376 -7.78 -5.57 -35.30
CA ASP A 376 -7.43 -5.20 -33.93
C ASP A 376 -8.21 -6.02 -32.90
N TYR A 377 -9.52 -6.22 -33.12
CA TYR A 377 -10.33 -7.07 -32.26
C TYR A 377 -9.87 -8.53 -32.28
N ARG A 378 -9.59 -9.10 -33.46
CA ARG A 378 -9.09 -10.49 -33.56
C ARG A 378 -7.73 -10.67 -32.90
N ASP A 379 -6.82 -9.72 -33.08
CA ASP A 379 -5.51 -9.72 -32.45
C ASP A 379 -5.61 -9.60 -30.92
N ALA A 380 -6.45 -8.69 -30.42
CA ALA A 380 -6.72 -8.56 -28.99
C ALA A 380 -7.30 -9.85 -28.38
N VAL A 381 -8.27 -10.49 -29.05
CA VAL A 381 -8.84 -11.78 -28.61
C VAL A 381 -7.78 -12.89 -28.64
N ALA A 382 -6.96 -12.96 -29.69
CA ALA A 382 -5.92 -13.98 -29.82
C ALA A 382 -4.83 -13.82 -28.74
N LYS A 383 -4.36 -12.59 -28.51
CA LYS A 383 -3.40 -12.27 -27.45
C LYS A 383 -3.96 -12.55 -26.06
N THR A 384 -5.23 -12.19 -25.82
CA THR A 384 -5.89 -12.48 -24.54
C THR A 384 -6.03 -13.98 -24.33
N LYS A 385 -6.39 -14.74 -25.36
CA LYS A 385 -6.45 -16.21 -25.28
C LYS A 385 -5.08 -16.81 -24.99
N ALA A 386 -4.03 -16.36 -25.68
CA ALA A 386 -2.66 -16.79 -25.43
C ALA A 386 -2.20 -16.44 -24.02
N MET A 387 -2.55 -15.25 -23.51
CA MET A 387 -2.28 -14.84 -22.14
C MET A 387 -3.03 -15.70 -21.11
N VAL A 388 -4.33 -15.97 -21.32
CA VAL A 388 -5.11 -16.83 -20.43
C VAL A 388 -4.57 -18.26 -20.47
N GLU A 389 -4.22 -18.81 -21.63
CA GLU A 389 -3.54 -20.10 -21.75
C GLU A 389 -2.20 -20.08 -20.99
N HIS A 390 -1.42 -19.01 -21.15
CA HIS A 390 -0.14 -18.85 -20.46
C HIS A 390 -0.28 -18.75 -18.93
N VAL A 391 -1.26 -17.98 -18.44
CA VAL A 391 -1.55 -17.76 -17.01
C VAL A 391 -2.28 -18.95 -16.38
N SER A 392 -3.15 -19.62 -17.10
CA SER A 392 -3.87 -20.81 -16.61
C SER A 392 -2.94 -21.99 -16.36
N ASP A 393 -1.82 -22.05 -17.09
CA ASP A 393 -0.71 -22.96 -16.82
C ASP A 393 0.57 -22.20 -16.44
N LEU A 394 0.44 -21.09 -15.71
CA LEU A 394 1.59 -20.28 -15.26
C LEU A 394 2.58 -21.13 -14.49
N LYS A 395 2.08 -22.16 -13.79
CA LYS A 395 2.88 -23.29 -13.34
C LYS A 395 3.73 -23.79 -14.52
N ASN A 396 3.25 -24.68 -15.39
CA ASN A 396 4.17 -25.39 -16.30
C ASN A 396 4.91 -24.49 -17.30
N ASN A 397 4.39 -23.29 -17.56
CA ASN A 397 5.01 -22.31 -18.47
C ASN A 397 6.16 -21.51 -17.83
N PHE A 398 6.07 -21.18 -16.53
CA PHE A 398 7.16 -20.49 -15.83
C PHE A 398 8.28 -21.46 -15.42
N ALA A 399 7.92 -22.72 -15.12
CA ALA A 399 8.87 -23.76 -14.77
C ALA A 399 8.33 -25.17 -15.07
N SER A 400 9.18 -26.06 -15.55
CA SER A 400 8.78 -27.46 -15.82
C SER A 400 8.38 -28.20 -14.54
N GLY A 401 7.53 -29.22 -14.65
CA GLY A 401 7.15 -30.06 -13.50
C GLY A 401 8.36 -30.74 -12.83
N GLU A 402 9.40 -31.02 -13.60
CA GLU A 402 10.67 -31.59 -13.13
C GLU A 402 11.57 -30.54 -12.44
N PHE A 403 11.54 -29.28 -12.89
CA PHE A 403 12.17 -28.17 -12.18
C PHE A 403 11.58 -28.01 -10.77
N ARG A 404 10.25 -28.10 -10.63
CA ARG A 404 9.57 -27.96 -9.33
C ARG A 404 9.90 -29.06 -8.33
N SER A 405 9.85 -30.33 -8.74
CA SER A 405 10.11 -31.44 -7.81
C SER A 405 11.57 -31.47 -7.34
N ARG A 406 12.50 -31.07 -8.23
CA ARG A 406 13.93 -30.96 -7.91
C ARG A 406 14.24 -29.72 -7.06
N PHE A 407 13.55 -28.59 -7.29
CA PHE A 407 13.59 -27.39 -6.43
C PHE A 407 13.19 -27.72 -4.99
N GLN A 408 12.19 -28.56 -4.80
CA GLN A 408 11.73 -29.00 -3.48
C GLN A 408 12.78 -29.89 -2.77
N SER A 409 13.30 -30.92 -3.43
CA SER A 409 14.32 -31.82 -2.84
C SER A 409 15.67 -31.13 -2.55
N SER A 410 16.02 -30.11 -3.33
CA SER A 410 17.19 -29.26 -3.15
C SER A 410 17.10 -28.38 -1.90
N SER A 411 15.94 -27.72 -1.78
CA SER A 411 15.57 -26.90 -0.64
C SER A 411 15.77 -27.71 0.62
N ASP A 412 15.36 -28.97 0.63
CA ASP A 412 15.45 -29.84 1.79
C ASP A 412 16.90 -30.09 2.25
N VAL A 413 17.88 -30.26 1.33
CA VAL A 413 19.28 -30.54 1.70
C VAL A 413 19.98 -29.30 2.26
N ILE A 414 19.83 -28.14 1.63
CA ILE A 414 20.48 -26.92 2.11
C ILE A 414 19.73 -26.37 3.32
N THR A 415 18.40 -26.52 3.37
CA THR A 415 17.63 -26.26 4.59
C THR A 415 18.11 -27.18 5.73
N ALA A 416 18.38 -28.45 5.46
CA ALA A 416 18.92 -29.36 6.48
C ALA A 416 20.33 -28.92 6.93
N GLU A 417 21.19 -28.48 6.02
CA GLU A 417 22.57 -28.07 6.35
C GLU A 417 22.62 -26.71 7.07
N VAL A 418 21.79 -25.75 6.67
CA VAL A 418 21.61 -24.48 7.38
C VAL A 418 21.00 -24.72 8.75
N LYS A 419 19.96 -25.57 8.86
CA LYS A 419 19.42 -25.99 10.17
C LYS A 419 20.44 -26.73 11.03
N ARG A 420 21.42 -27.41 10.42
CA ARG A 420 22.54 -28.07 11.12
C ARG A 420 23.60 -27.07 11.60
N LEU A 421 23.93 -26.06 10.78
CA LEU A 421 25.02 -25.12 11.04
C LEU A 421 24.61 -23.90 11.86
N THR A 422 23.38 -23.40 11.71
CA THR A 422 22.91 -22.18 12.41
C THR A 422 23.04 -22.31 13.93
N PRO A 423 22.57 -23.40 14.58
CA PRO A 423 22.73 -23.54 16.03
C PRO A 423 24.19 -23.59 16.47
N LYS A 424 25.08 -24.14 15.62
CA LYS A 424 26.51 -24.22 15.91
C LYS A 424 27.22 -22.89 15.75
N TRP A 425 26.80 -22.06 14.80
CA TRP A 425 27.30 -20.70 14.61
C TRP A 425 26.85 -19.78 15.74
N ASP A 426 25.59 -19.91 16.19
CA ASP A 426 25.09 -19.18 17.37
C ASP A 426 25.89 -19.56 18.62
N GLU A 427 26.13 -20.85 18.84
CA GLU A 427 26.96 -21.32 19.95
C GLU A 427 28.40 -20.79 19.82
N MET A 428 28.96 -20.77 18.62
CA MET A 428 30.29 -20.20 18.38
C MET A 428 30.37 -18.72 18.77
N LEU A 429 29.42 -17.89 18.35
CA LEU A 429 29.41 -16.46 18.70
C LEU A 429 29.33 -16.28 20.23
N ARG A 430 28.53 -17.11 20.91
CA ARG A 430 28.49 -17.15 22.39
C ARG A 430 29.83 -17.56 22.99
N GLN A 431 30.52 -18.52 22.40
CA GLN A 431 31.84 -18.96 22.84
C GLN A 431 32.92 -17.87 22.64
N ILE A 432 32.84 -17.09 21.55
CA ILE A 432 33.71 -15.90 21.37
C ILE A 432 33.49 -14.88 22.48
N LEU A 433 32.24 -14.63 22.88
CA LEU A 433 31.94 -13.73 23.99
C LEU A 433 32.39 -14.31 25.35
N SER A 434 32.39 -15.63 25.55
CA SER A 434 32.88 -16.24 26.79
C SER A 434 34.41 -16.22 26.91
N ILE A 435 35.16 -16.07 25.80
CA ILE A 435 36.61 -15.82 25.82
C ILE A 435 36.93 -14.51 26.54
N TYR A 436 36.11 -13.47 26.37
CA TYR A 436 36.26 -12.21 27.10
C TYR A 436 36.18 -12.42 28.62
N GLU A 437 35.20 -13.20 29.09
CA GLU A 437 35.05 -13.51 30.52
C GLU A 437 36.24 -14.29 31.05
N TYR A 438 36.73 -15.27 30.29
CA TYR A 438 37.90 -16.05 30.68
C TYR A 438 39.18 -15.20 30.70
N TYR A 439 39.39 -14.35 29.68
CA TYR A 439 40.50 -13.41 29.63
C TYR A 439 40.53 -12.48 30.85
N LEU A 440 39.37 -11.91 31.22
CA LEU A 440 39.25 -11.07 32.41
C LEU A 440 39.67 -11.81 33.67
N SER A 441 39.20 -13.06 33.85
CA SER A 441 39.55 -13.87 35.03
C SER A 441 41.07 -14.06 35.18
N CYS A 442 41.77 -14.27 34.07
CA CYS A 442 43.23 -14.42 34.01
C CYS A 442 43.99 -13.11 34.22
N SER A 443 43.43 -11.99 33.74
CA SER A 443 44.09 -10.68 33.81
C SER A 443 44.06 -10.04 35.20
N HIS A 444 43.01 -10.32 35.97
CA HIS A 444 42.79 -9.72 37.29
C HIS A 444 43.03 -10.70 38.45
N SER A 445 43.04 -12.01 38.19
CA SER A 445 43.21 -13.05 39.19
C SER A 445 43.83 -14.33 38.59
N SER A 446 43.79 -15.45 39.29
CA SER A 446 44.05 -16.75 38.67
C SER A 446 42.95 -17.07 37.67
N CYS A 447 43.31 -17.49 36.46
CA CYS A 447 42.36 -17.95 35.44
C CYS A 447 41.29 -18.87 36.03
N ASP A 448 40.03 -18.57 35.76
CA ASP A 448 38.90 -19.37 36.25
C ASP A 448 39.02 -20.83 35.80
N ASN A 449 38.97 -21.76 36.75
CA ASN A 449 39.08 -23.18 36.48
C ASN A 449 37.74 -23.84 36.12
N GLN A 450 36.63 -23.10 36.25
CA GLN A 450 35.29 -23.54 35.83
C GLN A 450 34.97 -23.13 34.38
N SER A 451 35.77 -22.25 33.78
CA SER A 451 35.58 -21.81 32.40
C SER A 451 35.73 -22.99 31.41
N PRO A 452 34.88 -23.09 30.37
CA PRO A 452 35.03 -24.10 29.32
C PRO A 452 36.34 -23.98 28.54
N TRP A 453 36.98 -22.80 28.59
CA TRP A 453 38.26 -22.54 27.95
C TRP A 453 39.47 -22.97 28.79
N HIS A 454 39.27 -23.33 30.05
CA HIS A 454 40.38 -23.65 30.96
C HIS A 454 41.09 -24.95 30.56
N GLN A 455 42.39 -24.86 30.30
CA GLN A 455 43.29 -25.99 30.11
C GLN A 455 44.55 -25.77 30.95
N SER A 456 45.17 -26.85 31.41
CA SER A 456 46.41 -26.78 32.23
C SER A 456 47.59 -26.14 31.51
N GLU A 457 47.51 -26.07 30.17
CA GLU A 457 48.55 -25.55 29.28
C GLU A 457 48.31 -24.08 28.90
N ASN A 458 47.20 -23.50 29.32
CA ASN A 458 46.91 -22.09 29.07
C ASN A 458 47.90 -21.21 29.84
N VAL A 459 48.36 -20.14 29.21
CA VAL A 459 49.35 -19.22 29.79
C VAL A 459 48.87 -17.79 29.64
N TYR A 460 48.81 -17.06 30.75
CA TYR A 460 48.62 -15.62 30.74
C TYR A 460 49.97 -14.90 30.95
N LEU A 461 50.33 -14.06 29.98
CA LEU A 461 51.52 -13.22 29.98
C LEU A 461 51.13 -11.80 30.37
N ALA A 462 51.31 -11.47 31.66
CA ALA A 462 50.87 -10.19 32.23
C ALA A 462 51.55 -8.95 31.61
N VAL A 463 52.81 -9.08 31.17
CA VAL A 463 53.57 -7.97 30.55
C VAL A 463 52.93 -7.56 29.22
N ASP A 464 52.56 -8.54 28.40
CA ASP A 464 52.01 -8.33 27.07
C ASP A 464 50.47 -8.25 27.08
N LYS A 465 49.85 -8.38 28.26
CA LYS A 465 48.40 -8.54 28.44
C LYS A 465 47.83 -9.59 27.47
N LYS A 466 48.50 -10.74 27.37
CA LYS A 466 48.24 -11.77 26.36
C LYS A 466 47.91 -13.11 27.01
N LEU A 467 46.76 -13.67 26.69
CA LEU A 467 46.35 -15.03 27.04
C LEU A 467 46.56 -15.96 25.84
N ILE A 468 47.19 -17.10 26.08
CA ILE A 468 47.34 -18.18 25.12
C ILE A 468 46.48 -19.35 25.59
N ILE A 469 45.48 -19.71 24.79
CA ILE A 469 44.57 -20.83 25.03
C ILE A 469 44.99 -21.96 24.09
N LYS A 470 45.39 -23.10 24.66
CA LYS A 470 45.83 -24.26 23.88
C LYS A 470 44.80 -25.38 23.99
N GLN A 471 44.11 -25.68 22.89
CA GLN A 471 43.17 -26.81 22.82
C GLN A 471 43.86 -28.09 22.32
N SER A 472 44.87 -27.96 21.46
CA SER A 472 45.73 -29.06 21.01
C SER A 472 47.07 -28.54 20.51
N ASP A 473 47.98 -29.42 20.08
CA ASP A 473 49.27 -29.01 19.48
C ASP A 473 49.12 -28.19 18.18
N GLU A 474 47.99 -28.32 17.48
CA GLU A 474 47.71 -27.63 16.22
C GLU A 474 46.64 -26.51 16.37
N MET A 475 46.06 -26.35 17.57
CA MET A 475 44.98 -25.39 17.84
C MET A 475 45.32 -24.52 19.04
N GLN A 476 45.71 -23.29 18.73
CA GLN A 476 46.07 -22.26 19.69
C GLN A 476 45.32 -20.99 19.34
N LEU A 477 44.64 -20.44 20.33
CA LEU A 477 44.03 -19.12 20.27
C LEU A 477 44.83 -18.16 21.14
N GLU A 478 45.24 -17.05 20.55
CA GLU A 478 45.88 -15.96 21.25
C GLU A 478 44.90 -14.80 21.41
N VAL A 479 44.84 -14.28 22.64
CA VAL A 479 43.92 -13.21 23.02
C VAL A 479 44.75 -12.10 23.67
N SER A 480 44.67 -10.88 23.16
CA SER A 480 45.42 -9.75 23.69
C SER A 480 44.60 -8.47 23.73
N GLN A 481 44.93 -7.56 24.64
CA GLN A 481 44.19 -6.31 24.79
C GLN A 481 44.94 -5.11 24.19
N GLY A 482 44.22 -4.27 23.45
CA GLY A 482 44.68 -2.96 22.96
C GLY A 482 43.85 -1.79 23.48
N LEU A 483 44.45 -0.59 23.46
CA LEU A 483 43.72 0.67 23.58
C LEU A 483 43.42 1.19 22.17
N VAL A 484 42.21 1.70 21.96
CA VAL A 484 41.86 2.41 20.74
C VAL A 484 41.95 3.90 21.01
N PHE A 485 42.60 4.64 20.13
CA PHE A 485 42.81 6.08 20.30
C PHE A 485 41.86 6.87 19.38
N ASN A 486 41.31 7.96 19.90
CA ASN A 486 40.39 8.88 19.21
C ASN A 486 40.72 10.34 19.60
N GLU A 487 39.88 11.32 19.24
CA GLU A 487 40.11 12.72 19.58
C GLU A 487 40.11 12.97 21.10
N ASP A 488 39.27 12.26 21.85
CA ASP A 488 39.17 12.37 23.32
C ASP A 488 40.31 11.65 24.05
N ASN A 489 40.89 10.62 23.43
CA ASN A 489 41.98 9.81 23.95
C ASN A 489 43.05 9.64 22.86
N PRO A 490 43.92 10.66 22.63
CA PRO A 490 44.89 10.64 21.55
C PRO A 490 45.97 9.56 21.73
N GLU A 491 46.70 9.25 20.65
CA GLU A 491 47.77 8.25 20.65
C GLU A 491 48.79 8.51 21.77
N GLY A 492 49.08 7.46 22.55
CA GLY A 492 49.94 7.54 23.73
C GLY A 492 49.20 7.77 25.06
N SER A 493 47.86 7.90 25.03
CA SER A 493 47.03 7.94 26.24
C SER A 493 47.18 6.65 27.07
N THR A 494 47.18 6.78 28.39
CA THR A 494 47.26 5.63 29.31
C THR A 494 45.90 4.99 29.61
N SER A 495 44.83 5.63 29.18
CA SER A 495 43.45 5.20 29.30
C SER A 495 42.66 5.57 28.05
N SER A 496 41.61 4.82 27.75
CA SER A 496 40.70 5.10 26.64
C SER A 496 39.28 4.67 27.00
N ASN A 497 38.28 5.31 26.40
CA ASN A 497 36.90 4.86 26.45
C ASN A 497 36.68 3.58 25.63
N VAL A 498 37.61 3.23 24.73
CA VAL A 498 37.46 2.10 23.80
C VAL A 498 38.63 1.13 23.91
N HIS A 499 38.30 -0.15 24.04
CA HIS A 499 39.26 -1.25 24.24
C HIS A 499 39.01 -2.38 23.25
N ASP A 500 40.06 -2.84 22.57
CA ASP A 500 39.99 -4.01 21.69
C ASP A 500 40.54 -5.25 22.40
N LEU A 501 39.80 -6.35 22.31
CA LEU A 501 40.28 -7.69 22.59
C LEU A 501 40.60 -8.37 21.26
N PHE A 502 41.87 -8.36 20.85
CA PHE A 502 42.33 -8.99 19.63
C PHE A 502 42.36 -10.51 19.78
N LEU A 503 41.88 -11.20 18.74
CA LEU A 503 41.82 -12.64 18.64
C LEU A 503 42.64 -13.10 17.43
N SER A 504 43.52 -14.08 17.60
CA SER A 504 44.30 -14.65 16.49
C SER A 504 44.61 -16.13 16.69
N GLY A 505 44.68 -16.89 15.61
CA GLY A 505 44.91 -18.33 15.64
C GLY A 505 43.63 -19.12 15.36
N SER A 506 43.47 -20.28 15.99
CA SER A 506 42.35 -21.18 15.69
C SER A 506 41.83 -21.93 16.91
N PHE A 507 40.55 -22.29 16.87
CA PHE A 507 39.91 -23.11 17.90
C PHE A 507 38.76 -23.93 17.29
N GLU A 508 38.32 -24.96 18.01
CA GLU A 508 37.24 -25.84 17.60
C GLU A 508 36.11 -25.86 18.64
N VAL A 509 34.86 -25.80 18.17
CA VAL A 509 33.63 -25.90 18.98
C VAL A 509 32.66 -26.81 18.25
N ASP A 510 32.11 -27.83 18.93
CA ASP A 510 31.10 -28.76 18.40
C ASP A 510 31.43 -29.37 17.02
N GLY A 511 32.72 -29.68 16.80
CA GLY A 511 33.22 -30.25 15.55
C GLY A 511 33.28 -29.26 14.37
N LEU A 512 33.23 -27.95 14.63
CA LEU A 512 33.55 -26.90 13.67
C LEU A 512 34.82 -26.18 14.10
N ARG A 513 35.77 -26.07 13.17
CA ARG A 513 37.00 -25.32 13.37
C ARG A 513 36.84 -23.92 12.80
N ILE A 514 37.30 -22.93 13.58
CA ILE A 514 37.45 -21.55 13.15
C ILE A 514 38.93 -21.20 13.09
N GLU A 515 39.32 -20.61 11.98
CA GLU A 515 40.62 -19.98 11.80
C GLU A 515 40.40 -18.48 11.69
N LEU A 516 41.05 -17.75 12.58
CA LEU A 516 41.10 -16.29 12.59
C LEU A 516 42.39 -15.84 11.94
N SER A 517 42.36 -14.62 11.40
CA SER A 517 43.52 -14.02 10.75
C SER A 517 44.71 -13.89 11.71
N ASP A 518 45.87 -14.41 11.27
CA ASP A 518 47.12 -14.38 12.01
C ASP A 518 47.90 -13.10 11.63
N PHE A 519 47.92 -12.12 12.54
CA PHE A 519 48.65 -10.86 12.38
C PHE A 519 49.96 -10.85 13.20
N SER A 520 50.66 -11.99 13.28
CA SER A 520 51.93 -12.15 14.01
C SER A 520 53.10 -11.26 13.54
N ASN A 521 52.97 -10.54 12.42
CA ASN A 521 53.99 -9.59 11.95
C ASN A 521 53.61 -8.14 12.32
N GLU A 522 54.47 -7.50 13.12
CA GLU A 522 54.46 -6.05 13.36
C GLU A 522 54.71 -5.31 12.03
N GLY A 523 53.63 -4.95 11.31
CA GLY A 523 53.71 -4.23 10.03
C GLY A 523 52.58 -4.50 9.04
N SER A 524 51.64 -5.41 9.34
CA SER A 524 50.42 -5.55 8.55
C SER A 524 49.42 -4.44 8.92
N GLU A 525 49.18 -3.50 8.00
CA GLU A 525 48.15 -2.45 8.08
C GLU A 525 46.70 -3.01 7.99
N GLY A 526 46.49 -4.30 8.25
CA GLY A 526 45.19 -4.96 8.17
C GLY A 526 44.38 -4.84 9.45
N ILE A 527 43.06 -4.73 9.32
CA ILE A 527 42.11 -4.81 10.45
C ILE A 527 42.29 -6.18 11.12
N ARG A 528 42.41 -6.22 12.44
CA ARG A 528 42.57 -7.46 13.22
C ARG A 528 41.21 -8.06 13.59
N SER A 529 41.14 -9.38 13.74
CA SER A 529 39.96 -9.99 14.38
C SER A 529 39.89 -9.51 15.84
N SER A 530 38.77 -8.93 16.25
CA SER A 530 38.64 -8.31 17.58
C SER A 530 37.22 -8.27 18.10
N VAL A 531 37.10 -8.26 19.42
CA VAL A 531 35.91 -7.78 20.13
C VAL A 531 36.24 -6.43 20.75
N ARG A 532 35.59 -5.38 20.28
CA ARG A 532 35.75 -4.01 20.78
C ARG A 532 34.70 -3.72 21.84
N PHE A 533 35.11 -3.08 22.92
CA PHE A 533 34.27 -2.65 24.04
C PHE A 533 34.38 -1.15 24.22
N SER A 534 33.24 -0.46 24.28
CA SER A 534 33.16 0.99 24.54
C SER A 534 32.56 1.25 25.91
N PHE A 535 33.07 2.24 26.63
CA PHE A 535 32.64 2.61 27.99
C PHE A 535 32.43 4.12 28.11
N SER A 536 31.56 4.52 29.03
CA SER A 536 31.20 5.91 29.30
C SER A 536 32.35 6.73 29.90
N GLN A 537 33.33 6.06 30.52
CA GLN A 537 34.53 6.67 31.09
C GLN A 537 35.80 6.04 30.53
N ALA A 538 36.89 6.83 30.50
CA ALA A 538 38.19 6.34 30.05
C ALA A 538 38.80 5.37 31.09
N LEU A 539 39.13 4.15 30.66
CA LEU A 539 39.71 3.11 31.51
C LEU A 539 41.14 2.76 31.05
N THR A 540 42.00 2.33 31.97
CA THR A 540 43.39 1.92 31.65
C THR A 540 43.46 0.51 31.00
N GLY A 541 42.33 -0.20 30.98
CA GLY A 541 42.17 -1.52 30.40
C GLY A 541 40.79 -2.09 30.70
N LEU A 542 40.52 -3.30 30.22
CA LEU A 542 39.23 -3.95 30.42
C LEU A 542 38.98 -4.19 31.93
N PRO A 543 37.90 -3.65 32.50
CA PRO A 543 37.64 -3.74 33.93
C PRO A 543 37.18 -5.15 34.33
N VAL A 544 37.30 -5.47 35.62
CA VAL A 544 36.61 -6.64 36.18
C VAL A 544 35.11 -6.41 36.02
N ARG A 545 34.38 -7.40 35.53
CA ARG A 545 32.92 -7.29 35.45
C ARG A 545 32.35 -7.11 36.87
N PRO A 546 31.57 -6.06 37.15
CA PRO A 546 30.95 -5.84 38.44
C PRO A 546 29.98 -6.98 38.78
N ALA A 547 29.82 -7.27 40.07
CA ALA A 547 28.89 -8.31 40.52
C ALA A 547 27.44 -7.87 40.28
N LEU A 548 26.57 -8.85 40.03
CA LEU A 548 25.12 -8.61 40.04
C LEU A 548 24.67 -8.27 41.46
N ILE A 549 23.73 -7.34 41.58
CA ILE A 549 23.10 -7.03 42.86
C ILE A 549 22.42 -8.29 43.40
N ALA A 550 22.74 -8.67 44.63
CA ALA A 550 22.23 -9.90 45.23
C ALA A 550 20.70 -9.88 45.34
N GLY A 551 20.04 -10.84 44.70
CA GLY A 551 18.58 -10.90 44.62
C GLY A 551 17.94 -9.89 43.66
N GLY A 552 18.75 -9.18 42.86
CA GLY A 552 18.31 -8.22 41.87
C GLY A 552 17.87 -8.83 40.53
N LYS A 553 17.23 -8.02 39.68
CA LYS A 553 16.66 -8.44 38.39
C LYS A 553 17.58 -8.32 37.18
N GLY A 554 18.77 -7.72 37.32
CA GLY A 554 19.76 -7.67 36.24
C GLY A 554 20.84 -6.59 36.38
N ALA A 555 20.60 -5.55 37.18
CA ALA A 555 21.59 -4.51 37.44
C ALA A 555 22.81 -5.01 38.26
N THR A 556 23.94 -4.34 38.03
CA THR A 556 25.22 -4.60 38.67
C THR A 556 25.57 -3.54 39.71
N GLU A 557 26.52 -3.86 40.59
CA GLU A 557 27.01 -2.92 41.63
C GLU A 557 27.63 -1.64 41.05
N ASP A 558 28.10 -1.65 39.80
CA ASP A 558 28.68 -0.50 39.11
C ASP A 558 28.46 -0.56 37.58
N GLU A 559 27.32 -0.03 37.10
CA GLU A 559 26.98 -0.01 35.67
C GLU A 559 27.95 0.80 34.80
N SER A 560 28.82 1.64 35.38
CA SER A 560 29.85 2.39 34.62
C SER A 560 30.99 1.49 34.12
N LEU A 561 31.11 0.28 34.68
CA LEU A 561 32.09 -0.74 34.26
C LEU A 561 31.48 -1.80 33.32
N ILE A 562 30.22 -1.62 32.93
CA ILE A 562 29.56 -2.42 31.89
C ILE A 562 29.66 -1.67 30.54
N PRO A 563 30.10 -2.33 29.45
CA PRO A 563 30.23 -1.68 28.15
C PRO A 563 28.92 -1.04 27.66
N ASP A 564 29.03 0.12 27.03
CA ASP A 564 27.93 0.79 26.32
C ASP A 564 27.78 0.26 24.89
N ALA A 565 28.84 -0.30 24.31
CA ALA A 565 28.79 -0.98 23.02
C ALA A 565 29.81 -2.11 22.92
N ILE A 566 29.45 -3.16 22.17
CA ILE A 566 30.28 -4.31 21.87
C ILE A 566 30.27 -4.52 20.35
N GLU A 567 31.43 -4.47 19.70
CA GLU A 567 31.55 -4.71 18.26
C GLU A 567 32.44 -5.93 18.01
N LEU A 568 31.93 -6.94 17.32
CA LEU A 568 32.71 -8.08 16.85
C LEU A 568 33.11 -7.84 15.40
N THR A 569 34.41 -7.88 15.11
CA THR A 569 34.95 -7.73 13.76
C THR A 569 35.84 -8.92 13.43
N LEU A 570 35.49 -9.65 12.37
CA LEU A 570 36.23 -10.78 11.83
C LEU A 570 36.53 -10.48 10.34
N PRO A 571 37.64 -9.78 10.05
CA PRO A 571 37.93 -9.27 8.71
C PRO A 571 38.42 -10.34 7.73
N ASP A 572 38.92 -11.46 8.24
CA ASP A 572 39.26 -12.65 7.47
C ASP A 572 39.19 -13.85 8.42
N PHE A 573 38.09 -14.59 8.34
CA PHE A 573 37.89 -15.84 9.07
C PHE A 573 37.62 -16.98 8.11
N LYS A 574 37.88 -18.21 8.57
CA LYS A 574 37.44 -19.46 7.93
C LYS A 574 36.75 -20.34 8.93
N LEU A 575 35.66 -20.98 8.51
CA LEU A 575 34.86 -21.92 9.28
C LEU A 575 34.66 -23.19 8.45
N TYR A 576 34.95 -24.36 9.03
CA TYR A 576 34.72 -25.64 8.37
C TYR A 576 34.63 -26.81 9.35
N ASP A 577 34.07 -27.93 8.90
CA ASP A 577 34.05 -29.18 9.65
C ASP A 577 35.30 -30.01 9.30
N PRO A 578 36.28 -30.17 10.21
CA PRO A 578 37.53 -30.85 9.93
C PRO A 578 37.35 -32.34 9.62
N SER A 579 36.22 -32.96 10.01
CA SER A 579 35.94 -34.36 9.65
C SER A 579 35.60 -34.54 8.17
N THR A 580 35.21 -33.44 7.50
CA THR A 580 34.86 -33.41 6.08
C THR A 580 35.97 -32.85 5.20
N LEU A 581 37.13 -32.53 5.77
CA LEU A 581 38.25 -31.95 5.03
C LEU A 581 38.65 -32.87 3.86
N SER A 582 38.81 -32.31 2.67
CA SER A 582 39.10 -33.07 1.43
C SER A 582 38.07 -34.13 1.04
N ALA A 583 36.91 -34.20 1.70
CA ALA A 583 35.81 -35.08 1.33
C ALA A 583 34.93 -34.43 0.25
N VAL A 584 34.12 -35.23 -0.43
CA VAL A 584 33.17 -34.72 -1.45
C VAL A 584 32.16 -33.75 -0.82
N ASN A 585 31.84 -33.90 0.46
CA ASN A 585 30.92 -33.06 1.21
C ASN A 585 31.60 -31.94 2.02
N GLU A 586 32.87 -31.62 1.73
CA GLU A 586 33.56 -30.50 2.35
C GLU A 586 32.83 -29.18 2.09
N LEU A 587 32.62 -28.41 3.15
CA LEU A 587 32.07 -27.06 3.11
C LEU A 587 32.96 -26.15 3.95
N VAL A 588 33.48 -25.09 3.31
CA VAL A 588 34.26 -24.04 3.96
C VAL A 588 33.53 -22.72 3.77
N VAL A 589 33.30 -22.00 4.85
CA VAL A 589 32.80 -20.62 4.82
C VAL A 589 33.97 -19.70 5.17
N SER A 590 34.18 -18.65 4.39
CA SER A 590 35.25 -17.68 4.64
C SER A 590 34.81 -16.27 4.31
N GLY A 591 35.41 -15.26 4.92
CA GLY A 591 35.19 -13.88 4.53
C GLY A 591 35.20 -12.90 5.69
N VAL A 592 34.39 -11.84 5.55
CA VAL A 592 34.29 -10.72 6.48
C VAL A 592 32.97 -10.82 7.26
N PHE A 593 33.02 -10.62 8.56
CA PHE A 593 31.84 -10.48 9.41
C PHE A 593 32.05 -9.33 10.41
N SER A 594 31.07 -8.46 10.55
CA SER A 594 31.00 -7.45 11.61
C SER A 594 29.61 -7.38 12.20
N ALA A 595 29.52 -7.19 13.51
CA ALA A 595 28.26 -6.98 14.22
C ALA A 595 28.45 -6.00 15.40
N LEU A 596 27.64 -4.95 15.44
CA LEU A 596 27.61 -3.98 16.53
C LEU A 596 26.39 -4.22 17.42
N MET A 597 26.67 -4.35 18.71
CA MET A 597 25.67 -4.37 19.77
C MET A 597 25.79 -3.11 20.62
N VAL A 598 24.67 -2.44 20.91
CA VAL A 598 24.63 -1.22 21.73
C VAL A 598 23.77 -1.47 22.96
N ALA A 599 24.27 -1.05 24.12
CA ALA A 599 23.56 -1.19 25.38
C ALA A 599 22.50 -0.11 25.53
N ASN A 600 21.30 -0.52 25.94
CA ASN A 600 20.21 0.34 26.38
C ASN A 600 19.86 -0.01 27.83
N THR A 601 19.26 0.96 28.52
CA THR A 601 18.75 0.82 29.89
C THR A 601 17.25 1.07 29.86
N ASP A 602 16.48 0.27 30.60
CA ASP A 602 15.04 0.46 30.69
C ASP A 602 14.76 1.81 31.33
N ILE A 603 13.82 2.57 30.77
CA ILE A 603 13.47 3.86 31.36
C ILE A 603 12.88 3.70 32.77
N GLY A 604 12.29 2.52 33.02
CA GLY A 604 12.14 1.79 34.28
C GLY A 604 13.08 2.21 35.40
N ASP A 605 14.36 2.02 35.12
CA ASP A 605 15.45 2.01 36.09
C ASP A 605 15.80 3.41 36.61
N PHE A 606 15.36 4.47 35.92
CA PHE A 606 15.61 5.86 36.30
C PHE A 606 14.55 6.46 37.24
N THR A 607 13.48 5.73 37.53
CA THR A 607 12.42 6.25 38.42
C THR A 607 12.90 6.43 39.84
N GLU A 608 12.58 7.58 40.41
CA GLU A 608 12.97 7.94 41.77
C GLU A 608 12.44 6.93 42.80
N GLY A 609 13.29 6.57 43.76
CA GLY A 609 12.93 5.65 44.84
C GLY A 609 12.82 4.17 44.45
N LEU A 610 13.07 3.80 43.18
CA LEU A 610 13.14 2.40 42.77
C LEU A 610 14.33 1.70 43.44
N ALA A 611 14.06 0.58 44.13
CA ALA A 611 15.11 -0.19 44.78
C ALA A 611 16.10 -0.75 43.75
N GLU A 612 17.40 -0.73 44.06
CA GLU A 612 18.45 -1.27 43.17
C GLU A 612 18.20 -2.74 42.77
N THR A 613 17.55 -3.54 43.62
CA THR A 613 17.18 -4.93 43.29
C THR A 613 16.10 -5.04 42.21
N GLU A 614 15.31 -4.00 41.98
CA GLU A 614 14.26 -3.97 40.96
C GLU A 614 14.76 -3.50 39.59
N LYS A 615 15.96 -2.90 39.53
CA LYS A 615 16.57 -2.41 38.28
C LYS A 615 17.03 -3.55 37.37
N LEU A 616 16.81 -3.36 36.07
CA LEU A 616 17.07 -4.34 35.03
C LEU A 616 18.50 -4.29 34.47
N GLY A 617 19.17 -3.13 34.58
CA GLY A 617 20.54 -2.90 34.12
C GLY A 617 20.66 -2.77 32.60
N LYS A 618 21.89 -2.57 32.10
CA LYS A 618 22.17 -2.51 30.66
C LYS A 618 21.87 -3.83 29.94
N ARG A 619 21.24 -3.73 28.77
CA ARG A 619 20.99 -4.85 27.85
C ARG A 619 21.24 -4.43 26.41
N TYR A 620 21.65 -5.36 25.57
CA TYR A 620 22.21 -5.04 24.26
C TYR A 620 21.21 -5.24 23.13
N ASN A 621 21.19 -4.32 22.17
CA ASN A 621 20.47 -4.45 20.90
C ASN A 621 21.44 -4.64 19.76
N LEU A 622 21.08 -5.48 18.79
CA LEU A 622 21.85 -5.64 17.56
C LEU A 622 21.55 -4.45 16.65
N SER A 623 22.50 -3.54 16.51
CA SER A 623 22.34 -2.31 15.71
C SER A 623 22.66 -2.54 14.24
N ASN A 624 23.75 -3.25 13.95
CA ASN A 624 24.13 -3.55 12.58
C ASN A 624 24.74 -4.95 12.45
N VAL A 625 24.59 -5.52 11.25
CA VAL A 625 25.30 -6.72 10.82
C VAL A 625 25.78 -6.50 9.40
N LEU A 626 27.07 -6.74 9.18
CA LEU A 626 27.69 -6.75 7.86
C LEU A 626 28.38 -8.09 7.66
N ALA A 627 28.11 -8.77 6.56
CA ALA A 627 28.84 -9.97 6.20
C ALA A 627 29.08 -10.07 4.69
N THR A 628 30.31 -10.39 4.31
CA THR A 628 30.65 -10.84 2.95
C THR A 628 31.25 -12.22 3.08
N LEU A 629 30.46 -13.23 2.73
CA LEU A 629 30.79 -14.64 2.92
C LEU A 629 31.01 -15.32 1.58
N LYS A 630 32.15 -15.97 1.43
CA LYS A 630 32.43 -16.93 0.38
C LYS A 630 32.24 -18.34 0.91
N LEU A 631 31.27 -19.05 0.36
CA LEU A 631 31.05 -20.46 0.59
C LEU A 631 31.78 -21.24 -0.49
N ILE A 632 32.61 -22.17 -0.07
CA ILE A 632 33.34 -23.11 -0.91
C ILE A 632 32.79 -24.48 -0.59
N GLY A 633 32.01 -25.03 -1.51
CA GLY A 633 31.29 -26.28 -1.32
C GLY A 633 31.99 -27.49 -1.93
N ILE A 634 31.12 -28.43 -2.31
CA ILE A 634 31.43 -29.77 -2.76
C ILE A 634 32.38 -29.76 -3.97
N LYS A 635 33.46 -30.57 -3.89
CA LYS A 635 34.34 -30.84 -5.04
C LYS A 635 33.55 -31.49 -6.18
N LYS A 636 33.64 -30.91 -7.38
CA LYS A 636 33.05 -31.41 -8.63
C LYS A 636 34.04 -32.08 -9.56
N GLY A 637 35.32 -31.76 -9.41
CA GLY A 637 36.41 -32.33 -10.19
C GLY A 637 37.55 -31.34 -10.30
N ASP A 638 38.49 -31.63 -11.20
CA ASP A 638 39.58 -30.71 -11.53
C ASP A 638 39.39 -30.24 -12.98
N SER A 639 39.69 -28.97 -13.25
CA SER A 639 39.69 -28.40 -14.60
C SER A 639 40.84 -28.99 -15.43
N VAL A 640 40.81 -28.76 -16.75
CA VAL A 640 41.89 -29.16 -17.67
C VAL A 640 43.24 -28.52 -17.29
N GLU A 641 43.22 -27.41 -16.57
CA GLU A 641 44.41 -26.69 -16.08
C GLU A 641 44.79 -27.05 -14.64
N GLY A 642 44.14 -28.05 -14.04
CA GLY A 642 44.44 -28.52 -12.68
C GLY A 642 43.86 -27.65 -11.56
N VAL A 643 42.92 -26.76 -11.88
CA VAL A 643 42.19 -25.96 -10.89
C VAL A 643 41.03 -26.78 -10.33
N GLU A 644 40.93 -26.91 -9.02
CA GLU A 644 39.83 -27.63 -8.37
C GLU A 644 38.51 -26.88 -8.56
N LEU A 645 37.51 -27.57 -9.12
CA LEU A 645 36.19 -27.04 -9.41
C LEU A 645 35.25 -27.38 -8.25
N ARG A 646 34.61 -26.36 -7.68
CA ARG A 646 33.72 -26.47 -6.51
C ARG A 646 32.44 -25.68 -6.72
N ASP A 647 31.38 -26.11 -6.04
CA ASP A 647 30.13 -25.33 -5.92
C ASP A 647 30.42 -24.15 -4.98
N ASN A 648 30.66 -22.94 -5.52
CA ASN A 648 30.95 -21.75 -4.73
C ASN A 648 29.75 -20.80 -4.69
N ALA A 649 29.68 -19.95 -3.68
CA ALA A 649 28.75 -18.83 -3.64
C ALA A 649 29.34 -17.66 -2.86
N VAL A 650 29.01 -16.44 -3.30
CA VAL A 650 29.27 -15.21 -2.55
C VAL A 650 27.94 -14.69 -2.00
N ILE A 651 27.94 -14.35 -0.72
CA ILE A 651 26.82 -13.77 0.01
C ILE A 651 27.25 -12.43 0.57
N ASN A 652 26.51 -11.37 0.25
CA ASN A 652 26.62 -10.09 0.93
C ASN A 652 25.35 -9.86 1.75
N LEU A 653 25.52 -9.62 3.05
CA LEU A 653 24.45 -9.25 3.96
C LEU A 653 24.79 -7.91 4.60
N GLN A 654 23.83 -7.01 4.58
CA GLN A 654 23.85 -5.77 5.34
C GLN A 654 22.49 -5.59 6.00
N ALA A 655 22.46 -5.45 7.32
CA ALA A 655 21.25 -5.21 8.08
C ALA A 655 21.48 -4.10 9.11
N VAL A 656 20.49 -3.22 9.30
CA VAL A 656 20.52 -2.10 10.26
C VAL A 656 19.17 -2.02 10.99
N ALA A 657 19.23 -1.72 12.29
CA ALA A 657 18.09 -1.47 13.16
C ALA A 657 18.26 -0.12 13.89
N SER A 658 17.41 0.85 13.58
CA SER A 658 17.48 2.23 14.09
C SER A 658 16.99 2.32 15.53
N GLU A 659 16.02 1.49 15.90
CA GLU A 659 15.52 1.35 17.27
C GLU A 659 16.52 0.62 18.20
N ALA A 660 17.74 0.35 17.73
CA ALA A 660 18.80 -0.22 18.54
C ALA A 660 19.50 0.80 19.45
N ILE A 661 19.43 2.11 19.17
CA ILE A 661 20.25 3.13 19.83
C ILE A 661 19.40 4.33 20.25
N VAL A 662 19.53 4.74 21.51
CA VAL A 662 19.01 6.03 21.99
C VAL A 662 19.90 7.16 21.45
N SER A 663 19.34 8.12 20.74
CA SER A 663 20.04 9.29 20.24
C SER A 663 19.22 10.57 20.44
N ALA A 664 19.82 11.74 20.22
CA ALA A 664 19.10 13.00 20.29
C ALA A 664 17.94 13.08 19.28
N ASP A 665 18.07 12.39 18.15
CA ASP A 665 17.08 12.35 17.07
C ASP A 665 16.10 11.17 17.17
N ASN A 666 16.46 10.13 17.93
CA ASN A 666 15.58 9.01 18.28
C ASN A 666 15.65 8.72 19.79
N PRO A 667 14.80 9.36 20.62
CA PRO A 667 14.82 9.18 22.06
C PRO A 667 14.22 7.84 22.50
N ALA A 668 13.64 7.07 21.58
CA ALA A 668 13.08 5.75 21.83
C ALA A 668 13.99 4.67 21.23
N ALA A 669 14.41 3.72 22.06
CA ALA A 669 15.11 2.52 21.62
C ALA A 669 14.43 1.31 22.24
N TYR A 670 14.50 0.17 21.58
CA TYR A 670 13.98 -1.08 22.11
C TYR A 670 14.76 -1.52 23.37
N PHE A 671 14.08 -2.12 24.35
CA PHE A 671 14.73 -2.74 25.50
C PHE A 671 14.38 -4.24 25.58
N PRO A 672 15.36 -5.16 25.43
CA PRO A 672 15.10 -6.59 25.34
C PRO A 672 14.82 -7.21 26.72
N ASP A 673 14.08 -8.33 26.76
CA ASP A 673 13.82 -9.08 28.01
C ASP A 673 15.05 -9.82 28.56
N ALA A 674 16.05 -10.09 27.72
CA ALA A 674 17.31 -10.73 28.08
C ALA A 674 18.50 -9.79 27.80
N VAL A 675 19.63 -10.02 28.49
CA VAL A 675 20.85 -9.20 28.33
C VAL A 675 21.32 -9.14 26.87
N TYR A 676 21.18 -10.25 26.15
CA TYR A 676 21.38 -10.31 24.70
C TYR A 676 20.05 -10.65 24.03
N PRO A 677 19.69 -9.99 22.93
CA PRO A 677 18.39 -10.14 22.32
C PRO A 677 18.34 -11.46 21.54
N THR A 678 17.18 -12.10 21.51
CA THR A 678 16.92 -13.23 20.62
C THR A 678 16.40 -12.70 19.28
N PHE A 679 16.42 -13.52 18.23
CA PHE A 679 15.87 -13.13 16.91
C PHE A 679 14.38 -12.77 16.96
N GLU A 680 13.64 -13.20 17.98
CA GLU A 680 12.23 -12.84 18.16
C GLU A 680 12.04 -11.37 18.55
N ALA A 681 13.06 -10.72 19.14
CA ALA A 681 13.03 -9.32 19.54
C ALA A 681 12.87 -8.33 18.37
N PHE A 682 13.22 -8.76 17.15
CA PHE A 682 13.04 -7.97 15.93
C PHE A 682 11.57 -7.71 15.60
N PHE A 683 10.67 -8.62 16.00
CA PHE A 683 9.29 -8.63 15.55
C PHE A 683 8.28 -8.56 16.70
N ASN A 684 8.70 -8.89 17.92
CA ASN A 684 7.82 -8.95 19.07
C ASN A 684 8.17 -7.87 20.09
N SER A 685 7.12 -7.24 20.61
CA SER A 685 7.23 -6.41 21.79
C SER A 685 7.68 -7.25 22.98
N ARG A 686 8.29 -6.58 23.96
CA ARG A 686 8.61 -7.15 25.26
C ARG A 686 7.36 -7.71 25.96
N GLU A 687 7.53 -8.75 26.79
CA GLU A 687 6.42 -9.32 27.57
C GLU A 687 5.76 -8.25 28.47
N GLY A 688 4.43 -8.11 28.37
CA GLY A 688 3.67 -7.09 29.12
C GLY A 688 3.66 -5.70 28.50
N TYR A 689 4.29 -5.52 27.33
CA TYR A 689 4.35 -4.25 26.60
C TYR A 689 3.74 -4.35 25.19
N SER A 690 2.77 -5.24 24.98
CA SER A 690 2.02 -5.32 23.72
C SER A 690 0.89 -4.29 23.67
N VAL A 691 0.39 -3.96 22.47
CA VAL A 691 -0.77 -3.06 22.30
C VAL A 691 -1.93 -3.51 23.19
N GLY A 692 -2.50 -2.57 23.95
CA GLY A 692 -3.56 -2.81 24.92
C GLY A 692 -3.08 -3.15 26.33
N SER A 693 -1.78 -3.30 26.55
CA SER A 693 -1.21 -3.52 27.89
C SER A 693 -1.23 -2.23 28.70
N MET A 694 -1.65 -2.32 29.96
CA MET A 694 -1.63 -1.20 30.90
C MET A 694 -0.22 -1.00 31.48
N SER A 695 0.19 0.25 31.70
CA SER A 695 1.47 0.56 32.32
C SER A 695 1.58 -0.11 33.71
N PRO A 696 2.76 -0.65 34.07
CA PRO A 696 2.94 -1.37 35.34
C PRO A 696 2.86 -0.44 36.56
N ARG A 697 3.02 0.86 36.35
CA ARG A 697 2.96 1.94 37.34
C ARG A 697 2.29 3.18 36.72
N PRO A 698 1.87 4.16 37.53
CA PRO A 698 1.48 5.47 37.02
C PRO A 698 2.61 6.06 36.19
N ILE A 699 2.28 6.63 35.04
CA ILE A 699 3.25 7.28 34.14
C ILE A 699 3.12 8.80 34.14
N VAL A 700 2.04 9.30 34.74
CA VAL A 700 1.80 10.73 34.96
C VAL A 700 1.18 10.92 36.33
N VAL A 701 1.62 11.93 37.07
CA VAL A 701 0.91 12.45 38.25
C VAL A 701 0.42 13.84 37.93
N SER A 702 -0.89 14.07 38.03
CA SER A 702 -1.43 15.42 37.85
C SER A 702 -1.51 16.15 39.18
N ARG A 703 -1.10 17.42 39.22
CA ARG A 703 -1.26 18.29 40.39
C ARG A 703 -1.66 19.70 40.02
N ARG A 704 -2.37 20.40 40.90
CA ARG A 704 -2.74 21.81 40.73
C ARG A 704 -2.01 22.68 41.73
N GLY A 705 -1.61 23.86 41.30
CA GLY A 705 -0.96 24.82 42.17
C GLY A 705 -1.06 26.25 41.66
N VAL A 706 -0.36 27.12 42.39
CA VAL A 706 -0.19 28.53 42.04
C VAL A 706 1.28 28.88 42.11
N MET A 707 1.73 29.72 41.19
CA MET A 707 3.11 30.22 41.17
C MET A 707 3.14 31.69 40.78
N ASN A 708 4.23 32.38 41.09
CA ASN A 708 4.47 33.72 40.59
C ASN A 708 5.17 33.63 39.23
N PHE A 709 4.58 34.22 38.20
CA PHE A 709 5.11 34.16 36.83
C PHE A 709 5.19 35.57 36.20
N PRO A 710 6.04 35.83 35.20
CA PRO A 710 6.18 37.16 34.62
C PRO A 710 4.86 37.70 34.12
N LYS A 711 4.53 38.95 34.44
CA LYS A 711 3.31 39.58 33.94
C LYS A 711 3.39 39.72 32.41
N LEU A 712 2.30 39.42 31.70
CA LEU A 712 2.21 39.63 30.26
C LEU A 712 1.51 40.95 29.93
N ASN A 713 1.90 41.59 28.83
CA ASN A 713 1.19 42.70 28.22
C ASN A 713 0.03 42.18 27.34
N SER A 714 -0.73 43.09 26.71
CA SER A 714 -1.81 42.72 25.79
C SER A 714 -1.31 41.88 24.62
N ASP A 715 -0.10 42.11 24.12
CA ASP A 715 0.43 41.36 22.97
C ASP A 715 0.97 39.97 23.39
N GLY A 716 0.96 39.67 24.68
CA GLY A 716 1.41 38.41 25.26
C GLY A 716 2.90 38.40 25.57
N ASP A 717 3.62 39.52 25.45
CA ASP A 717 5.02 39.63 25.82
C ASP A 717 5.21 39.90 27.32
N VAL A 718 6.37 39.51 27.85
CA VAL A 718 6.73 39.80 29.25
C VAL A 718 6.82 41.31 29.45
N ALA A 719 6.14 41.83 30.47
CA ALA A 719 6.16 43.25 30.81
C ALA A 719 7.58 43.70 31.20
N GLU A 720 8.01 44.85 30.67
CA GLU A 720 9.36 45.41 30.88
C GLU A 720 9.64 45.82 32.34
N ASP A 721 8.62 45.86 33.20
CA ASP A 721 8.75 46.25 34.61
C ASP A 721 9.24 45.10 35.52
N ASN A 722 9.51 43.92 34.96
CA ASN A 722 9.89 42.70 35.69
C ASN A 722 8.90 42.33 36.81
N SER A 723 7.66 42.79 36.72
CA SER A 723 6.63 42.42 37.70
C SER A 723 6.17 40.98 37.48
N THR A 724 5.87 40.29 38.58
CA THR A 724 5.25 38.96 38.55
C THR A 724 3.77 39.06 38.90
N VAL A 725 3.00 38.10 38.41
CA VAL A 725 1.59 37.90 38.74
C VAL A 725 1.40 36.46 39.22
N GLU A 726 0.49 36.26 40.16
CA GLU A 726 0.09 34.91 40.58
C GLU A 726 -0.73 34.27 39.45
N VAL A 727 -0.27 33.12 38.97
CA VAL A 727 -0.93 32.32 37.94
C VAL A 727 -1.33 30.97 38.51
N GLN A 728 -2.42 30.40 37.98
CA GLN A 728 -2.81 29.04 38.29
C GLN A 728 -2.16 28.09 37.28
N TYR A 729 -1.83 26.87 37.69
CA TYR A 729 -1.39 25.84 36.76
C TYR A 729 -1.98 24.47 37.09
N LEU A 730 -2.18 23.69 36.03
CA LEU A 730 -2.30 22.24 36.11
C LEU A 730 -0.97 21.67 35.63
N GLU A 731 -0.35 20.84 36.44
CA GLU A 731 0.87 20.15 36.10
C GLU A 731 0.58 18.69 35.80
N LEU A 732 1.18 18.20 34.73
CA LEU A 732 1.30 16.80 34.38
C LEU A 732 2.78 16.44 34.58
N ASP A 733 3.08 15.82 35.72
CA ASP A 733 4.39 15.34 36.06
C ASP A 733 4.56 13.96 35.41
N TYR A 734 5.24 13.91 34.27
CA TYR A 734 5.58 12.65 33.64
C TYR A 734 6.81 12.15 34.40
N GLU A 735 6.56 11.34 35.45
CA GLU A 735 7.51 10.63 36.34
C GLU A 735 8.83 10.22 35.67
N ILE A 736 8.77 10.05 34.36
CA ILE A 736 9.86 9.76 33.45
C ILE A 736 9.75 10.70 32.23
N GLY A 737 10.55 11.76 32.21
CA GLY A 737 10.74 12.60 31.02
C GLY A 737 10.30 14.07 31.14
N GLY A 738 10.16 14.59 32.35
CA GLY A 738 9.88 16.01 32.57
C GLY A 738 8.48 16.22 33.11
N LEU A 739 8.20 17.44 33.55
CA LEU A 739 6.84 17.90 33.84
C LEU A 739 6.38 18.93 32.80
N GLU A 740 5.08 18.99 32.59
CA GLU A 740 4.41 20.02 31.79
C GLU A 740 3.38 20.77 32.62
N ARG A 741 3.48 22.10 32.65
CA ARG A 741 2.53 23.01 33.31
C ARG A 741 1.66 23.73 32.27
N TYR A 742 0.36 23.55 32.40
CA TYR A 742 -0.69 24.32 31.74
C TYR A 742 -1.00 25.55 32.60
N VAL A 743 -0.32 26.65 32.28
CA VAL A 743 -0.32 27.89 33.06
C VAL A 743 -1.40 28.83 32.55
N VAL A 744 -2.21 29.36 33.46
CA VAL A 744 -3.34 30.25 33.16
C VAL A 744 -3.16 31.60 33.84
N TYR A 745 -3.20 32.67 33.03
CA TYR A 745 -3.13 34.04 33.51
C TYR A 745 -4.49 34.59 33.95
N PRO A 746 -4.52 35.45 34.97
CA PRO A 746 -5.73 36.19 35.30
C PRO A 746 -6.12 37.15 34.16
N LYS A 747 -7.39 37.57 34.15
CA LYS A 747 -7.92 38.46 33.12
C LYS A 747 -7.13 39.77 33.05
N ILE A 748 -6.63 40.12 31.87
CA ILE A 748 -6.07 41.44 31.58
C ILE A 748 -7.24 42.41 31.33
N GLU A 749 -7.21 43.57 32.00
CA GLU A 749 -8.26 44.58 31.86
C GLU A 749 -8.34 45.09 30.40
N GLY A 750 -9.53 44.95 29.79
CA GLY A 750 -9.77 45.34 28.40
C GLY A 750 -9.65 44.22 27.37
N ASP A 751 -9.18 43.03 27.75
CA ASP A 751 -9.14 41.85 26.88
C ASP A 751 -10.38 40.95 27.07
N ASP A 752 -10.86 40.39 25.97
CA ASP A 752 -12.00 39.46 25.92
C ASP A 752 -11.59 37.98 26.05
N LYS A 753 -10.28 37.70 26.03
CA LYS A 753 -9.67 36.36 26.09
C LYS A 753 -8.61 36.29 27.19
N TYR A 754 -8.25 35.08 27.58
CA TYR A 754 -7.24 34.81 28.61
C TYR A 754 -5.97 34.25 27.97
N TRP A 755 -4.82 34.48 28.58
CA TRP A 755 -3.56 33.86 28.15
C TRP A 755 -3.36 32.52 28.83
N GLY A 756 -3.09 31.49 28.01
CA GLY A 756 -2.69 30.17 28.43
C GLY A 756 -1.32 29.82 27.85
N LEU A 757 -0.43 29.30 28.69
CA LEU A 757 0.91 28.88 28.29
C LEU A 757 1.11 27.40 28.64
N ILE A 758 1.80 26.68 27.77
CA ILE A 758 2.27 25.32 28.03
C ILE A 758 3.77 25.40 28.22
N CYS A 759 4.22 25.08 29.43
CA CYS A 759 5.62 25.20 29.84
C CYS A 759 6.13 23.86 30.33
N SER A 760 7.32 23.46 29.91
CA SER A 760 7.95 22.21 30.35
C SER A 760 9.20 22.46 31.19
N ALA A 761 9.47 21.54 32.11
CA ALA A 761 10.75 21.43 32.81
C ALA A 761 11.41 20.11 32.43
N GLN A 762 12.72 20.11 32.27
CA GLN A 762 13.49 18.88 32.08
C GLN A 762 13.66 18.17 33.43
N PRO A 763 13.78 16.82 33.45
CA PRO A 763 13.93 16.04 34.69
C PRO A 763 15.00 16.59 35.66
N GLU A 764 16.11 17.09 35.11
CA GLU A 764 17.26 17.60 35.86
C GLU A 764 16.96 18.82 36.75
N VAL A 765 15.94 19.61 36.39
CA VAL A 765 15.60 20.87 37.05
C VAL A 765 14.30 20.79 37.86
N GLU A 766 13.59 19.66 37.84
CA GLU A 766 12.32 19.49 38.55
C GLU A 766 12.46 19.66 40.05
N SER A 767 13.51 19.07 40.64
CA SER A 767 13.78 19.19 42.07
C SER A 767 14.08 20.62 42.54
N ASP A 768 14.51 21.49 41.61
CA ASP A 768 14.73 22.91 41.86
C ASP A 768 13.44 23.75 41.72
N LEU A 769 12.38 23.18 41.12
CA LEU A 769 11.11 23.87 40.88
C LEU A 769 10.23 23.81 42.13
N VAL A 770 10.49 24.72 43.07
CA VAL A 770 9.75 24.83 44.34
C VAL A 770 8.82 26.04 44.31
N ASP A 771 7.52 25.79 44.42
CA ASP A 771 6.54 26.88 44.43
C ASP A 771 6.77 27.84 45.62
N PRO A 772 6.60 29.16 45.42
CA PRO A 772 5.99 29.81 44.25
C PRO A 772 6.98 30.30 43.17
N GLU A 773 8.25 29.88 43.22
CA GLU A 773 9.31 30.38 42.33
C GLU A 773 9.48 29.49 41.09
N TYR A 774 9.80 30.09 39.94
CA TYR A 774 10.06 29.39 38.67
C TYR A 774 11.49 29.60 38.16
N THR A 775 12.33 30.23 38.98
CA THR A 775 13.71 30.60 38.66
C THR A 775 14.65 30.22 39.78
N LYS A 776 15.89 29.88 39.46
CA LYS A 776 16.97 29.65 40.43
C LYS A 776 18.15 30.58 40.13
N VAL A 777 18.89 30.97 41.16
CA VAL A 777 20.14 31.72 41.00
C VAL A 777 21.29 30.72 40.87
N VAL A 778 22.04 30.81 39.77
CA VAL A 778 23.23 30.00 39.46
C VAL A 778 24.42 30.90 39.18
N GLN A 779 25.64 30.39 39.36
CA GLN A 779 26.84 31.14 39.00
C GLN A 779 27.24 30.88 37.55
N ASP A 780 27.51 31.94 36.79
CA ASP A 780 28.10 31.83 35.46
C ASP A 780 29.59 31.41 35.51
N GLU A 781 30.20 31.19 34.34
CA GLU A 781 31.63 30.83 34.23
C GLU A 781 32.59 31.87 34.87
N GLU A 782 32.10 33.08 35.12
CA GLU A 782 32.83 34.21 35.72
C GLU A 782 32.56 34.35 37.23
N GLY A 783 31.65 33.53 37.79
CA GLY A 783 31.28 33.52 39.20
C GLY A 783 30.24 34.57 39.59
N ASN A 784 29.53 35.18 38.63
CA ASN A 784 28.43 36.11 38.90
C ASN A 784 27.11 35.36 39.08
N ASP A 785 26.25 35.86 39.96
CA ASP A 785 24.91 35.34 40.16
C ASP A 785 24.01 35.70 38.95
N VAL A 786 23.55 34.68 38.23
CA VAL A 786 22.62 34.78 37.09
C VAL A 786 21.32 34.05 37.44
N VAL A 787 20.19 34.64 37.06
CA VAL A 787 18.86 34.04 37.24
C VAL A 787 18.58 33.10 36.06
N GLN A 788 18.48 31.81 36.32
CA GLN A 788 18.08 30.78 35.37
C GLN A 788 16.59 30.48 35.52
N ALA A 789 15.85 30.52 34.41
CA ALA A 789 14.47 30.04 34.36
C ALA A 789 14.44 28.51 34.34
N LEU A 790 13.61 27.91 35.19
CA LEU A 790 13.46 26.45 35.31
C LEU A 790 12.39 25.89 34.35
N LEU A 791 11.55 26.76 33.80
CA LEU A 791 10.49 26.42 32.85
C LEU A 791 10.76 27.01 31.47
N THR A 792 10.54 26.22 30.42
CA THR A 792 10.56 26.66 29.02
C THR A 792 9.15 26.61 28.45
N CYS A 793 8.58 27.75 28.08
CA CYS A 793 7.22 27.85 27.55
C CYS A 793 7.21 27.81 26.02
N GLN A 794 6.84 26.66 25.47
CA GLN A 794 6.86 26.42 24.02
C GLN A 794 5.62 26.99 23.33
N ILE A 795 4.47 27.00 24.01
CA ILE A 795 3.20 27.48 23.46
C ILE A 795 2.67 28.61 24.34
N ARG A 796 2.23 29.67 23.66
CA ARG A 796 1.55 30.82 24.26
C ARG A 796 0.38 31.19 23.36
N ASP A 797 -0.84 31.04 23.84
CA ASP A 797 -2.03 31.34 23.05
C ASP A 797 -3.17 31.94 23.90
N ARG A 798 -4.11 32.60 23.23
CA ARG A 798 -5.31 33.16 23.83
C ARG A 798 -6.45 32.16 23.75
N TYR A 799 -7.18 32.02 24.86
CA TYR A 799 -8.28 31.07 24.98
C TYR A 799 -9.56 31.76 25.53
N GLU A 800 -10.73 31.23 25.18
CA GLU A 800 -12.03 31.77 25.57
C GLU A 800 -12.62 31.04 26.79
N GLY A 801 -13.53 31.67 27.53
CA GLY A 801 -14.22 31.06 28.68
C GLY A 801 -13.87 31.69 30.03
N GLU A 802 -13.32 30.90 30.95
CA GLU A 802 -12.95 31.33 32.30
C GLU A 802 -11.44 31.22 32.53
N ALA A 803 -10.88 32.05 33.43
CA ALA A 803 -9.47 32.01 33.84
C ALA A 803 -9.15 30.78 34.73
N THR A 804 -9.44 29.57 34.25
CA THR A 804 -9.22 28.31 34.97
C THR A 804 -8.38 27.35 34.14
N THR A 805 -7.59 26.53 34.83
CA THR A 805 -6.76 25.49 34.22
C THR A 805 -7.60 24.48 33.44
N ASP A 806 -8.83 24.18 33.90
CA ASP A 806 -9.77 23.30 33.22
C ASP A 806 -10.22 23.85 31.87
N ALA A 807 -10.52 25.14 31.79
CA ALA A 807 -10.93 25.77 30.53
C ALA A 807 -9.79 25.73 29.50
N PHE A 808 -8.55 26.00 29.94
CA PHE A 808 -7.40 26.00 29.05
C PHE A 808 -7.02 24.60 28.55
N ILE A 809 -6.85 23.61 29.43
CA ILE A 809 -6.49 22.25 29.00
C ILE A 809 -7.59 21.60 28.15
N ASN A 810 -8.87 21.87 28.44
CA ASN A 810 -9.96 21.37 27.60
C ASN A 810 -9.99 22.02 26.21
N GLN A 811 -9.57 23.28 26.07
CA GLN A 811 -9.38 23.88 24.74
C GLN A 811 -8.27 23.16 23.97
N VAL A 812 -7.11 22.92 24.60
CA VAL A 812 -6.00 22.17 23.98
C VAL A 812 -6.46 20.76 23.59
N TYR A 813 -7.12 20.06 24.50
CA TYR A 813 -7.66 18.72 24.28
C TYR A 813 -8.70 18.67 23.14
N SER A 814 -9.51 19.72 22.98
CA SER A 814 -10.49 19.80 21.88
C SER A 814 -9.85 19.98 20.51
N LEU A 815 -8.67 20.62 20.45
CA LEU A 815 -7.91 20.83 19.22
C LEU A 815 -7.14 19.56 18.84
N ASN A 816 -6.46 18.95 19.82
CA ASN A 816 -5.70 17.73 19.64
C ASN A 816 -5.69 16.91 20.93
N LYS A 817 -6.47 15.82 20.95
CA LYS A 817 -6.52 14.90 22.10
C LYS A 817 -5.21 14.14 22.30
N ASP A 818 -4.53 13.83 21.20
CA ASP A 818 -3.31 13.03 21.22
C ASP A 818 -2.14 13.82 21.82
N TRP A 819 -2.14 15.16 21.69
CA TRP A 819 -1.17 16.02 22.36
C TRP A 819 -1.16 15.82 23.88
N VAL A 820 -2.36 15.71 24.49
CA VAL A 820 -2.50 15.57 25.93
C VAL A 820 -2.33 14.10 26.35
N ASN A 821 -2.92 13.18 25.58
CA ASN A 821 -3.06 11.79 26.00
C ASN A 821 -1.92 10.88 25.56
N LEU A 822 -1.17 11.18 24.50
CA LEU A 822 -0.08 10.31 24.05
C LEU A 822 1.24 10.69 24.71
N ARG A 823 1.94 9.67 25.19
CA ARG A 823 3.29 9.81 25.71
C ARG A 823 4.16 8.66 25.23
N GLU A 824 5.24 8.99 24.54
CA GLU A 824 6.28 8.03 24.19
C GLU A 824 7.24 7.84 25.37
N LEU A 825 7.43 6.59 25.78
CA LEU A 825 8.39 6.20 26.81
C LEU A 825 9.42 5.25 26.20
N ASN A 826 10.69 5.65 26.29
CA ASN A 826 11.82 4.90 25.78
C ASN A 826 11.83 3.46 26.34
N GLY A 827 12.10 2.46 25.49
CA GLY A 827 12.12 1.04 25.88
C GLY A 827 10.75 0.40 26.07
N GLN A 828 9.65 1.16 26.05
CA GLN A 828 8.31 0.66 26.39
C GLN A 828 7.28 0.88 25.28
N GLY A 829 7.25 2.07 24.68
CA GLY A 829 6.34 2.42 23.58
C GLY A 829 5.54 3.69 23.81
N ILE A 830 4.53 3.91 22.95
CA ILE A 830 3.61 5.03 23.06
C ILE A 830 2.40 4.61 23.88
N TYR A 831 2.25 5.25 25.03
CA TYR A 831 1.10 5.09 25.91
C TYR A 831 0.04 6.14 25.62
N ARG A 832 -1.21 5.70 25.58
CA ARG A 832 -2.37 6.57 25.75
C ARG A 832 -2.77 6.63 27.21
N ILE A 833 -2.54 7.77 27.84
CA ILE A 833 -2.89 8.05 29.22
C ILE A 833 -4.40 8.26 29.32
N ALA A 834 -5.00 7.56 30.29
CA ALA A 834 -6.43 7.67 30.57
C ALA A 834 -6.67 8.72 31.66
N TYR A 835 -6.88 9.96 31.25
CA TYR A 835 -7.27 11.03 32.18
C TYR A 835 -8.76 10.96 32.55
N PRO A 836 -9.13 11.46 33.74
CA PRO A 836 -10.53 11.54 34.15
C PRO A 836 -11.34 12.43 33.20
N ILE A 837 -12.41 11.87 32.62
CA ILE A 837 -13.34 12.59 31.75
C ILE A 837 -14.72 12.58 32.40
N ASP A 838 -15.35 13.75 32.47
CA ASP A 838 -16.75 13.88 32.87
C ASP A 838 -17.66 13.31 31.76
N GLU A 839 -18.47 12.30 32.09
CA GLU A 839 -19.24 11.54 31.09
C GLU A 839 -20.29 12.39 30.36
N ASP A 840 -20.83 13.42 30.99
CA ASP A 840 -21.90 14.27 30.46
C ASP A 840 -21.33 15.33 29.51
N THR A 841 -20.22 15.96 29.92
CA THR A 841 -19.60 17.07 29.17
C THR A 841 -18.52 16.61 28.19
N LYS A 842 -18.00 15.38 28.35
CA LYS A 842 -16.83 14.84 27.63
C LYS A 842 -15.56 15.68 27.80
N GLN A 843 -15.47 16.44 28.90
CA GLN A 843 -14.32 17.29 29.25
C GLN A 843 -13.41 16.60 30.28
N LEU A 844 -12.11 16.88 30.21
CA LEU A 844 -11.12 16.49 31.21
C LEU A 844 -11.45 17.14 32.55
N ASN A 845 -11.36 16.36 33.63
CA ASN A 845 -11.71 16.77 34.99
C ASN A 845 -10.70 16.26 36.02
N PHE A 846 -9.61 17.02 36.20
CA PHE A 846 -8.55 16.68 37.15
C PHE A 846 -8.94 17.01 38.59
N GLN A 847 -8.62 16.12 39.53
CA GLN A 847 -8.89 16.35 40.95
C GLN A 847 -7.92 17.39 41.56
N ASN A 848 -8.22 17.84 42.78
CA ASN A 848 -7.29 18.65 43.58
C ASN A 848 -6.35 17.75 44.37
N GLY A 849 -5.04 18.01 44.29
CA GLY A 849 -3.98 17.19 44.88
C GLY A 849 -3.29 16.30 43.85
N ASP A 850 -2.33 15.49 44.31
CA ASP A 850 -1.59 14.55 43.46
C ASP A 850 -2.50 13.37 43.07
N ASP A 851 -2.74 13.20 41.77
CA ASP A 851 -3.58 12.13 41.23
C ASP A 851 -2.78 11.32 40.18
N PRO A 852 -2.49 10.03 40.44
CA PRO A 852 -1.70 9.18 39.54
C PRO A 852 -2.55 8.60 38.39
N HIS A 853 -2.03 8.72 37.17
CA HIS A 853 -2.67 8.24 35.93
C HIS A 853 -1.86 7.13 35.27
N TYR A 854 -2.58 6.10 34.80
CA TYR A 854 -2.01 4.96 34.07
C TYR A 854 -2.22 5.14 32.56
N GLY A 855 -1.31 4.55 31.78
CA GLY A 855 -1.40 4.50 30.33
C GLY A 855 -1.77 3.11 29.81
N ILE A 856 -2.36 3.06 28.63
CA ILE A 856 -2.52 1.84 27.83
C ILE A 856 -1.65 1.96 26.59
N ILE A 857 -0.84 0.96 26.27
CA ILE A 857 0.02 0.97 25.09
C ILE A 857 -0.83 1.00 23.83
N GLU A 858 -0.59 1.99 22.98
CA GLU A 858 -1.20 2.13 21.66
C GLU A 858 -0.25 1.69 20.56
N GLN A 859 1.03 2.01 20.71
CA GLN A 859 2.09 1.56 19.81
C GLN A 859 3.24 0.97 20.61
N THR A 860 3.69 -0.21 20.22
CA THR A 860 4.80 -0.92 20.86
C THR A 860 6.11 -0.61 20.16
N ILE A 861 7.21 -0.53 20.91
CA ILE A 861 8.55 -0.55 20.32
C ILE A 861 9.00 -2.00 20.14
N VAL A 862 9.54 -2.31 18.97
CA VAL A 862 10.25 -3.56 18.65
C VAL A 862 11.65 -3.20 18.14
N LEU A 863 12.61 -4.12 18.17
CA LEU A 863 13.95 -3.82 17.69
C LEU A 863 13.96 -3.43 16.20
N GLY A 864 13.11 -4.07 15.40
CA GLY A 864 12.88 -3.73 13.99
C GLY A 864 14.10 -3.92 13.07
N VAL A 865 13.85 -3.84 11.76
CA VAL A 865 14.90 -3.85 10.73
C VAL A 865 14.58 -2.73 9.73
N ASP A 866 15.32 -1.62 9.75
CA ASP A 866 15.03 -0.50 8.84
C ASP A 866 15.47 -0.83 7.43
N SER A 867 16.60 -1.53 7.32
CA SER A 867 17.09 -1.96 6.03
C SER A 867 17.82 -3.29 6.16
N LEU A 868 17.52 -4.17 5.21
CA LEU A 868 18.24 -5.40 4.98
C LEU A 868 18.47 -5.55 3.49
N ARG A 869 19.73 -5.63 3.08
CA ARG A 869 20.12 -6.01 1.73
C ARG A 869 20.87 -7.32 1.77
N LEU A 870 20.44 -8.23 0.92
CA LEU A 870 21.00 -9.55 0.80
C LEU A 870 21.24 -9.85 -0.69
N GLN A 871 22.51 -9.94 -1.05
CA GLN A 871 22.94 -10.31 -2.39
C GLN A 871 23.52 -11.73 -2.36
N PHE A 872 23.08 -12.55 -3.29
CA PHE A 872 23.55 -13.91 -3.47
C PHE A 872 24.00 -14.12 -4.91
N GLN A 873 25.26 -14.50 -5.08
CA GLN A 873 25.89 -14.77 -6.36
C GLN A 873 26.50 -16.18 -6.34
N PRO A 874 25.82 -17.20 -6.88
CA PRO A 874 26.39 -18.52 -7.05
C PRO A 874 27.47 -18.52 -8.15
N GLU A 875 28.63 -19.09 -7.85
CA GLU A 875 29.73 -19.34 -8.77
C GLU A 875 29.80 -20.85 -9.02
N LEU A 876 29.08 -21.32 -10.04
CA LEU A 876 28.88 -22.75 -10.29
C LEU A 876 29.62 -23.23 -11.53
N VAL A 877 30.00 -24.51 -11.50
CA VAL A 877 30.64 -25.23 -12.60
C VAL A 877 29.62 -26.18 -13.21
N ASN A 878 29.61 -26.34 -14.54
CA ASN A 878 28.66 -27.20 -15.25
C ASN A 878 28.91 -28.72 -15.02
N GLN A 879 27.93 -29.58 -15.35
CA GLN A 879 27.98 -31.03 -15.02
C GLN A 879 29.12 -31.79 -15.70
N SER A 880 29.60 -31.27 -16.81
CA SER A 880 30.71 -31.83 -17.58
C SER A 880 32.06 -31.32 -17.12
N ASN A 881 32.14 -30.52 -16.05
CA ASN A 881 33.36 -29.88 -15.55
C ASN A 881 34.05 -29.01 -16.63
N SER A 882 33.27 -28.46 -17.56
CA SER A 882 33.77 -27.88 -18.81
C SER A 882 33.47 -26.39 -19.01
N ALA A 883 32.65 -25.76 -18.16
CA ALA A 883 32.38 -24.32 -18.18
C ALA A 883 31.84 -23.83 -16.82
N TYR A 884 32.08 -22.56 -16.50
CA TYR A 884 31.34 -21.84 -15.46
C TYR A 884 29.91 -21.59 -15.96
N LEU A 885 28.91 -21.75 -15.10
CA LEU A 885 27.53 -21.38 -15.41
C LEU A 885 27.39 -19.85 -15.43
N PRO A 886 26.39 -19.32 -16.15
CA PRO A 886 26.13 -17.89 -16.17
C PRO A 886 25.97 -17.34 -14.75
N GLU A 887 26.66 -16.23 -14.47
CA GLU A 887 26.51 -15.54 -13.20
C GLU A 887 25.04 -15.19 -13.01
N THR A 888 24.45 -15.79 -11.98
CA THR A 888 23.11 -15.44 -11.52
C THR A 888 23.30 -14.53 -10.33
N ILE A 889 22.50 -13.48 -10.21
CA ILE A 889 22.49 -12.62 -9.04
C ILE A 889 21.06 -12.55 -8.55
N LEU A 890 20.87 -12.91 -7.29
CA LEU A 890 19.66 -12.59 -6.54
C LEU A 890 20.02 -11.45 -5.60
N ASP A 891 19.40 -10.30 -5.77
CA ASP A 891 19.55 -9.15 -4.88
C ASP A 891 18.18 -8.85 -4.26
N VAL A 892 18.10 -9.00 -2.95
CA VAL A 892 16.90 -8.74 -2.16
C VAL A 892 17.18 -7.54 -1.27
N SER A 893 16.33 -6.53 -1.36
CA SER A 893 16.37 -5.35 -0.50
C SER A 893 15.02 -5.25 0.20
N LEU A 894 15.05 -5.25 1.53
CA LEU A 894 13.93 -4.90 2.39
C LEU A 894 14.26 -3.55 3.02
N VAL A 895 13.39 -2.57 2.87
CA VAL A 895 13.53 -1.26 3.51
C VAL A 895 12.21 -0.90 4.18
N TRP A 896 12.26 -0.67 5.48
CA TRP A 896 11.15 -0.13 6.23
C TRP A 896 11.15 1.39 6.06
N ARG A 897 10.27 1.91 5.20
CA ARG A 897 10.25 3.36 4.91
C ARG A 897 9.52 4.17 5.99
N SER A 898 8.54 3.54 6.65
CA SER A 898 7.78 4.03 7.79
C SER A 898 7.24 2.82 8.56
N HIS A 899 6.90 2.95 9.84
CA HIS A 899 6.36 1.86 10.68
C HIS A 899 5.28 0.99 10.00
N ASP A 900 4.50 1.56 9.07
CA ASP A 900 3.41 0.86 8.36
C ASP A 900 3.77 0.33 6.95
N VAL A 901 4.93 0.66 6.37
CA VAL A 901 5.27 0.35 4.96
C VAL A 901 6.63 -0.29 4.82
N ILE A 902 6.63 -1.58 4.45
CA ILE A 902 7.83 -2.33 4.07
C ILE A 902 7.94 -2.38 2.54
N ASP A 903 9.03 -1.84 2.00
CA ASP A 903 9.40 -1.94 0.59
C ASP A 903 10.29 -3.16 0.38
N VAL A 904 9.79 -4.14 -0.39
CA VAL A 904 10.53 -5.36 -0.73
C VAL A 904 10.85 -5.35 -2.22
N ASN A 905 12.13 -5.16 -2.53
CA ASN A 905 12.66 -5.21 -3.89
C ASN A 905 13.40 -6.53 -4.08
N VAL A 906 13.02 -7.29 -5.10
CA VAL A 906 13.69 -8.53 -5.50
C VAL A 906 14.13 -8.42 -6.95
N LEU A 907 15.44 -8.46 -7.18
CA LEU A 907 16.04 -8.52 -8.49
C LEU A 907 16.64 -9.91 -8.70
N LEU A 908 16.21 -10.58 -9.76
CA LEU A 908 16.86 -11.78 -10.27
C LEU A 908 17.44 -11.46 -11.66
N ALA A 909 18.76 -11.49 -11.77
CA ALA A 909 19.47 -11.31 -13.02
C ALA A 909 20.27 -12.59 -13.35
N PHE A 910 20.35 -12.94 -14.63
CA PHE A 910 21.22 -14.00 -15.12
C PHE A 910 21.79 -13.59 -16.47
N ASP A 911 23.07 -13.91 -16.71
CA ASP A 911 23.69 -13.67 -18.01
C ASP A 911 23.12 -14.64 -19.07
N SER A 912 22.46 -14.10 -20.09
CA SER A 912 21.87 -14.89 -21.18
C SER A 912 22.83 -15.15 -22.34
N GLU A 913 23.99 -14.48 -22.39
CA GLU A 913 25.00 -14.65 -23.44
C GLU A 913 25.95 -15.84 -23.18
N GLN A 914 25.95 -16.39 -21.96
CA GLN A 914 26.67 -17.63 -21.58
C GLN A 914 25.81 -18.91 -21.68
N LEU A 915 24.64 -18.85 -22.33
CA LEU A 915 23.72 -20.00 -22.52
C LEU A 915 24.13 -20.97 -23.64
#